data_AF-A0A5A7V5B4-F1
#
_entry.id   AF-A0A5A7V5B4-F1
#
_cell.length_a   1.000
_cell.length_b   1.000
_cell.length_c   1.000
_cell.angle_alpha   90.00
_cell.angle_beta   90.00
_cell.angle_gamma   90.00
#
_symmetry.space_group_name_H-M   'P 1'
#
loop_
_entity.id
_entity.type
_entity.pdbx_description
1 polymer ?
#
loop_
_entity_poly.entity_id
_entity_poly.type
_entity_poly.pdbx_seq_one_letter_code
_entity_poly.pdbx_strand_id
1 'polypeptide(L)'
;MDISEVEENLFAASDAKLHRGMCKTLSAIYCKVLSIFPSLEAARPRSKSGIQALCSLHVALEKAKNTLQHCTESSKLYLAITGDSVLLKFEKVKSALQNSLKRVEDIVPQSIGYQVQEIMKELGSTQFFLDPLEKQVGDDIILLLQQGRTFNNTVDNNELEAFHQAATRLGINSSRAALAERRALKKLIDRSRTEDDKRKESIVAYLLHLMRKYSKLFRTEVSDDNDSQGSGPCSPTVQGSLDDSGPGGNGQAFERQLTKIGSFTLKPKIRKLEQIPLPPDELRCPISLQLMYDPVIIASGQTYERTCIEKWLSDGHNTCPKTQQKLSHLSLTPNFCVKGLIANWCEQHGVPVPDGPPDSLDLNYWRLALSEESLNLSPVNSVDSCKVKDVKVVPVDENSVTEEIKGIVVDDNSAEDEESNVNMLARHEQYLKVLNDEADMKKKSAMVEQIRLLLKDDEEARIFMGANGFVQGLLRYLEIAVQEQNTKAQESGAMALFNLAVNNDRNKEIMLAEGVISLLEEMIMNPNSHGYATALYLNVSCLEEAKSIIGSSCAVPFLTELLHANTETLCKLDALHTLYNLSTVPSNIPNLISSGIIKGLQALLAARLDRTWTEKCIAILINLASSESGRDQMSSTPELISGLAAILDNGEPIEQEQAVACLLILCNGNERCSEMVLQEGVIPGLVSMSVNGTARGKEKAQKLLMLFREQRQRESSPPPPPPAMRLTPTPIPTDQSESSGTSVGMAESKPLCKSISRRKTGKALSFLWKSKSYSVYQC
;
A
#
# COMPACT_ATOMS: atom_id res chain seq x y z
N MET A 1 -28.38 17.75 -4.25
CA MET A 1 -27.75 16.52 -3.73
C MET A 1 -28.78 15.41 -3.71
N ASP A 2 -28.32 14.17 -3.75
CA ASP A 2 -29.17 12.99 -3.97
C ASP A 2 -29.57 12.31 -2.65
N ILE A 3 -30.68 11.56 -2.65
CA ILE A 3 -31.21 10.91 -1.43
C ILE A 3 -30.23 9.85 -0.90
N SER A 4 -29.51 9.18 -1.81
CA SER A 4 -28.45 8.21 -1.50
C SER A 4 -27.35 8.78 -0.59
N GLU A 5 -26.98 10.06 -0.70
CA GLU A 5 -25.96 10.64 0.17
C GLU A 5 -26.48 10.81 1.62
N VAL A 6 -27.79 10.99 1.83
CA VAL A 6 -28.38 11.04 3.18
C VAL A 6 -28.40 9.65 3.82
N GLU A 7 -28.63 8.60 3.03
CA GLU A 7 -28.62 7.21 3.49
C GLU A 7 -27.20 6.72 3.84
N GLU A 8 -26.19 6.95 2.99
CA GLU A 8 -24.79 6.60 3.30
C GLU A 8 -24.29 7.23 4.61
N ASN A 9 -24.68 8.48 4.88
CA ASN A 9 -24.29 9.17 6.11
C ASN A 9 -25.03 8.66 7.36
N LEU A 10 -26.26 8.14 7.22
CA LEU A 10 -26.96 7.42 8.30
C LEU A 10 -26.25 6.09 8.63
N PHE A 11 -25.78 5.35 7.61
CA PHE A 11 -24.99 4.14 7.80
C PHE A 11 -23.64 4.42 8.49
N ALA A 12 -22.97 5.53 8.15
CA ALA A 12 -21.73 5.92 8.82
C ALA A 12 -21.90 6.09 10.35
N ALA A 13 -23.07 6.51 10.83
CA ALA A 13 -23.34 6.66 12.26
C ALA A 13 -23.62 5.33 12.99
N SER A 14 -24.12 4.30 12.29
CA SER A 14 -24.22 2.94 12.84
C SER A 14 -22.87 2.22 12.89
N ASP A 15 -21.89 2.65 12.09
CA ASP A 15 -20.56 2.02 11.98
C ASP A 15 -19.47 2.70 12.82
N ALA A 16 -19.83 3.70 13.63
CA ALA A 16 -18.91 4.37 14.55
C ALA A 16 -18.25 3.35 15.51
N LYS A 17 -16.91 3.33 15.55
CA LYS A 17 -16.11 2.37 16.32
C LYS A 17 -16.04 2.65 17.81
N LEU A 18 -16.20 3.93 18.17
CA LEU A 18 -16.21 4.49 19.52
C LEU A 18 -17.02 5.80 19.49
N HIS A 19 -17.39 6.38 20.64
CA HIS A 19 -18.16 7.63 20.75
C HIS A 19 -19.54 7.56 20.06
N ARG A 20 -20.14 6.37 20.05
CA ARG A 20 -21.34 6.03 19.26
C ARG A 20 -22.55 6.93 19.60
N GLY A 21 -22.71 7.32 20.87
CA GLY A 21 -23.79 8.22 21.30
C GLY A 21 -23.70 9.59 20.62
N MET A 22 -22.51 10.21 20.67
CA MET A 22 -22.25 11.50 20.02
C MET A 22 -22.42 11.40 18.49
N CYS A 23 -21.90 10.34 17.87
CA CYS A 23 -21.99 10.11 16.42
C CYS A 23 -23.46 10.03 15.95
N LYS A 24 -24.31 9.25 16.65
CA LYS A 24 -25.74 9.17 16.36
C LYS A 24 -26.44 10.53 16.42
N THR A 25 -26.20 11.29 17.48
CA THR A 25 -26.84 12.59 17.69
C THR A 25 -26.41 13.61 16.63
N LEU A 26 -25.10 13.72 16.34
CA LEU A 26 -24.60 14.61 15.29
C LEU A 26 -25.10 14.19 13.91
N SER A 27 -25.16 12.89 13.61
CA SER A 27 -25.66 12.38 12.33
C SER A 27 -27.14 12.68 12.12
N ALA A 28 -27.98 12.54 13.16
CA ALA A 28 -29.40 12.87 13.06
C ALA A 28 -29.62 14.36 12.69
N ILE A 29 -28.85 15.25 13.32
CA ILE A 29 -28.85 16.69 13.02
C ILE A 29 -28.31 16.95 11.61
N TYR A 30 -27.20 16.31 11.23
CA TYR A 30 -26.57 16.45 9.92
C TYR A 30 -27.53 16.06 8.78
N CYS A 31 -28.23 14.93 8.91
CA CYS A 31 -29.25 14.50 7.94
C CYS A 31 -30.46 15.44 7.88
N LYS A 32 -30.89 16.02 9.01
CA LYS A 32 -31.94 17.07 9.05
C LYS A 32 -31.51 18.36 8.36
N VAL A 33 -30.25 18.77 8.48
CA VAL A 33 -29.73 19.96 7.76
C VAL A 33 -29.56 19.65 6.26
N LEU A 34 -29.14 18.44 5.89
CA LEU A 34 -29.06 18.02 4.48
C LEU A 34 -30.44 17.97 3.81
N SER A 35 -31.48 17.49 4.48
CA SER A 35 -32.82 17.37 3.88
C SER A 35 -33.44 18.72 3.51
N ILE A 36 -33.13 19.80 4.24
CA ILE A 36 -33.55 21.16 3.89
C ILE A 36 -32.62 21.86 2.89
N PHE A 37 -31.42 21.32 2.63
CA PHE A 37 -30.41 21.96 1.79
C PHE A 37 -30.85 22.21 0.34
N PRO A 38 -31.56 21.29 -0.36
CA PRO A 38 -32.10 21.55 -1.70
C PRO A 38 -33.10 22.71 -1.73
N SER A 39 -33.92 22.87 -0.68
CA SER A 39 -34.86 23.98 -0.54
C SER A 39 -34.14 25.32 -0.31
N LEU A 40 -33.04 25.30 0.44
CA LEU A 40 -32.16 26.44 0.66
C LEU A 40 -31.45 26.90 -0.63
N GLU A 41 -30.98 25.96 -1.45
CA GLU A 41 -30.41 26.27 -2.77
C GLU A 41 -31.48 26.80 -3.75
N ALA A 42 -32.67 26.19 -3.76
CA ALA A 42 -33.79 26.58 -4.60
C ALA A 42 -34.30 28.00 -4.30
N ALA A 43 -34.21 28.47 -3.06
CA ALA A 43 -34.53 29.84 -2.66
C ALA A 43 -33.64 30.90 -3.34
N ARG A 44 -32.50 30.50 -3.94
CA ARG A 44 -31.56 31.36 -4.69
C ARG A 44 -31.32 32.73 -4.04
N PRO A 45 -30.66 32.80 -2.87
CA PRO A 45 -30.39 34.08 -2.23
C PRO A 45 -29.35 34.88 -3.03
N ARG A 46 -29.82 35.71 -3.98
CA ARG A 46 -28.99 36.45 -4.97
C ARG A 46 -28.14 37.58 -4.37
N SER A 47 -28.08 37.71 -3.06
CA SER A 47 -27.26 38.70 -2.35
C SER A 47 -25.88 38.12 -2.03
N LYS A 48 -24.87 39.00 -1.97
CA LYS A 48 -23.50 38.61 -1.59
C LYS A 48 -23.45 37.99 -0.18
N SER A 49 -24.27 38.50 0.74
CA SER A 49 -24.44 37.95 2.09
C SER A 49 -25.09 36.57 2.09
N GLY A 50 -26.11 36.35 1.24
CA GLY A 50 -26.81 35.07 1.13
C GLY A 50 -25.95 33.94 0.59
N ILE A 51 -25.17 34.21 -0.47
CA ILE A 51 -24.17 33.26 -0.98
C ILE A 51 -23.15 32.93 0.11
N GLN A 52 -22.66 33.95 0.83
CA GLN A 52 -21.69 33.75 1.92
C GLN A 52 -22.27 32.94 3.10
N ALA A 53 -23.57 33.08 3.41
CA ALA A 53 -24.25 32.29 4.42
C ALA A 53 -24.35 30.80 4.01
N LEU A 54 -24.78 30.51 2.78
CA LEU A 54 -24.83 29.13 2.26
C LEU A 54 -23.44 28.49 2.18
N CYS A 55 -22.40 29.21 1.73
CA CYS A 55 -21.03 28.69 1.77
C CYS A 55 -20.55 28.41 3.20
N SER A 56 -20.95 29.23 4.18
CA SER A 56 -20.62 28.99 5.60
C SER A 56 -21.30 27.72 6.12
N LEU A 57 -22.55 27.47 5.72
CA LEU A 57 -23.30 26.26 6.08
C LEU A 57 -22.69 25.00 5.44
N HIS A 58 -22.33 25.06 4.16
CA HIS A 58 -21.68 23.94 3.47
C HIS A 58 -20.33 23.57 4.12
N VAL A 59 -19.51 24.55 4.50
CA VAL A 59 -18.26 24.30 5.24
C VAL A 59 -18.52 23.70 6.64
N ALA A 60 -19.61 24.09 7.31
CA ALA A 60 -19.98 23.49 8.60
C ALA A 60 -20.47 22.04 8.45
N LEU A 61 -21.21 21.74 7.39
CA LEU A 61 -21.63 20.37 7.02
C LEU A 61 -20.44 19.49 6.69
N GLU A 62 -19.48 19.95 5.87
CA GLU A 62 -18.26 19.20 5.58
C GLU A 62 -17.45 18.92 6.85
N LYS A 63 -17.35 19.88 7.78
CA LYS A 63 -16.72 19.62 9.10
C LYS A 63 -17.46 18.56 9.92
N ALA A 64 -18.79 18.51 9.85
CA ALA A 64 -19.57 17.45 10.50
C ALA A 64 -19.30 16.07 9.87
N LYS A 65 -19.36 15.97 8.53
CA LYS A 65 -19.07 14.76 7.75
C LYS A 65 -17.69 14.18 8.08
N ASN A 66 -16.65 15.01 8.01
CA ASN A 66 -15.28 14.62 8.35
C ASN A 66 -15.12 14.20 9.83
N THR A 67 -15.88 14.80 10.75
CA THR A 67 -15.85 14.43 12.18
C THR A 67 -16.52 13.07 12.43
N LEU A 68 -17.62 12.77 11.74
CA LEU A 68 -18.27 11.44 11.78
C LEU A 68 -17.36 10.37 11.17
N GLN A 69 -16.78 10.63 9.99
CA GLN A 69 -15.84 9.72 9.31
C GLN A 69 -14.56 9.45 10.14
N HIS A 70 -14.09 10.42 10.92
CA HIS A 70 -12.98 10.20 11.85
C HIS A 70 -13.29 9.10 12.88
N CYS A 71 -14.54 9.01 13.34
CA CYS A 71 -15.00 8.04 14.35
C CYS A 71 -15.29 6.63 13.77
N THR A 72 -15.43 6.50 12.44
CA THR A 72 -15.57 5.21 11.74
C THR A 72 -14.22 4.68 11.23
N GLU A 73 -13.35 5.54 10.69
CA GLU A 73 -12.11 5.10 10.05
C GLU A 73 -10.97 4.79 11.03
N SER A 74 -10.85 5.55 12.12
CA SER A 74 -9.68 5.53 13.00
C SER A 74 -9.52 4.23 13.82
N SER A 75 -8.41 4.12 14.54
CA SER A 75 -8.19 3.06 15.54
C SER A 75 -9.06 3.33 16.78
N LYS A 76 -9.61 2.27 17.38
CA LYS A 76 -10.35 2.35 18.65
C LYS A 76 -9.47 2.87 19.80
N LEU A 77 -8.26 2.34 19.92
CA LEU A 77 -7.26 2.77 20.92
C LEU A 77 -6.96 4.26 20.78
N TYR A 78 -6.73 4.72 19.55
CA TYR A 78 -6.48 6.13 19.27
C TYR A 78 -7.70 7.03 19.58
N LEU A 79 -8.91 6.58 19.25
CA LEU A 79 -10.15 7.31 19.57
C LEU A 79 -10.42 7.38 21.09
N ALA A 80 -10.03 6.36 21.85
CA ALA A 80 -10.15 6.35 23.31
C ALA A 80 -9.23 7.41 23.94
N ILE A 81 -7.92 7.36 23.64
CA ILE A 81 -6.94 8.32 24.18
C ILE A 81 -7.10 9.76 23.66
N THR A 82 -7.91 9.98 22.61
CA THR A 82 -8.22 11.32 22.09
C THR A 82 -9.66 11.76 22.36
N GLY A 83 -10.39 11.07 23.25
CA GLY A 83 -11.80 11.33 23.55
C GLY A 83 -12.13 12.82 23.79
N ASP A 84 -11.42 13.49 24.70
CA ASP A 84 -11.69 14.91 25.00
C ASP A 84 -11.45 15.84 23.78
N SER A 85 -10.47 15.51 22.93
CA SER A 85 -10.22 16.24 21.67
C SER A 85 -11.32 15.97 20.62
N VAL A 86 -11.86 14.74 20.59
CA VAL A 86 -13.04 14.39 19.76
C VAL A 86 -14.26 15.16 20.26
N LEU A 87 -14.54 15.18 21.56
CA LEU A 87 -15.63 15.95 22.16
C LEU A 87 -15.56 17.45 21.79
N LEU A 88 -14.37 18.06 21.90
CA LEU A 88 -14.15 19.44 21.50
C LEU A 88 -14.46 19.68 20.01
N LYS A 89 -14.13 18.73 19.12
CA LYS A 89 -14.49 18.82 17.69
C LYS A 89 -16.00 18.78 17.48
N PHE A 90 -16.73 17.93 18.19
CA PHE A 90 -18.19 17.85 18.10
C PHE A 90 -18.87 19.17 18.54
N GLU A 91 -18.44 19.76 19.67
CA GLU A 91 -18.98 21.06 20.13
C GLU A 91 -18.59 22.23 19.20
N LYS A 92 -17.39 22.21 18.60
CA LYS A 92 -17.01 23.15 17.53
C LYS A 92 -17.87 23.01 16.27
N VAL A 93 -18.19 21.78 15.85
CA VAL A 93 -19.07 21.50 14.72
C VAL A 93 -20.49 22.00 15.00
N LYS A 94 -21.05 21.71 16.17
CA LYS A 94 -22.36 22.23 16.61
C LYS A 94 -22.38 23.76 16.60
N SER A 95 -21.36 24.39 17.16
CA SER A 95 -21.23 25.86 17.15
C SER A 95 -21.14 26.42 15.73
N ALA A 96 -20.44 25.75 14.81
CA ALA A 96 -20.35 26.17 13.41
C ALA A 96 -21.68 26.01 12.66
N LEU A 97 -22.42 24.91 12.91
CA LEU A 97 -23.75 24.67 12.35
C LEU A 97 -24.76 25.70 12.88
N GLN A 98 -24.80 25.99 14.19
CA GLN A 98 -25.66 27.05 14.76
C GLN A 98 -25.41 28.43 14.12
N ASN A 99 -24.14 28.83 14.05
CA ASN A 99 -23.76 30.14 13.51
C ASN A 99 -24.01 30.27 12.01
N SER A 100 -23.95 29.18 11.25
CA SER A 100 -24.24 29.19 9.81
C SER A 100 -25.74 29.10 9.52
N LEU A 101 -26.49 28.24 10.22
CA LEU A 101 -27.95 28.16 10.12
C LEU A 101 -28.61 29.50 10.47
N LYS A 102 -28.18 30.18 11.53
CA LYS A 102 -28.71 31.50 11.90
C LYS A 102 -28.54 32.55 10.79
N ARG A 103 -27.39 32.57 10.11
CA ARG A 103 -27.14 33.47 8.97
C ARG A 103 -27.97 33.13 7.73
N VAL A 104 -28.44 31.89 7.64
CA VAL A 104 -29.32 31.43 6.56
C VAL A 104 -30.78 31.76 6.90
N GLU A 105 -31.20 31.59 8.15
CA GLU A 105 -32.51 31.98 8.70
C GLU A 105 -32.88 33.43 8.32
N ASP A 106 -31.96 34.37 8.53
CA ASP A 106 -32.12 35.82 8.23
C ASP A 106 -32.39 36.13 6.74
N ILE A 107 -32.20 35.17 5.83
CA ILE A 107 -32.14 35.39 4.37
C ILE A 107 -33.18 34.55 3.60
N VAL A 108 -33.80 33.56 4.23
CA VAL A 108 -34.72 32.61 3.57
C VAL A 108 -36.20 32.96 3.79
N PRO A 109 -37.12 32.51 2.91
CA PRO A 109 -38.55 32.63 3.14
C PRO A 109 -39.00 31.99 4.45
N GLN A 110 -40.03 32.56 5.10
CA GLN A 110 -40.53 32.13 6.42
C GLN A 110 -40.85 30.63 6.52
N SER A 111 -41.30 30.00 5.43
CA SER A 111 -41.57 28.55 5.37
C SER A 111 -40.34 27.68 5.60
N ILE A 112 -39.16 28.12 5.13
CA ILE A 112 -37.88 27.44 5.37
C ILE A 112 -37.26 27.95 6.68
N GLY A 113 -37.44 29.23 7.01
CA GLY A 113 -37.01 29.82 8.28
C GLY A 113 -37.53 29.05 9.50
N TYR A 114 -38.79 28.62 9.50
CA TYR A 114 -39.35 27.80 10.59
C TYR A 114 -38.64 26.44 10.75
N GLN A 115 -38.30 25.77 9.64
CA GLN A 115 -37.55 24.51 9.67
C GLN A 115 -36.12 24.70 10.19
N VAL A 116 -35.48 25.81 9.80
CA VAL A 116 -34.15 26.21 10.31
C VAL A 116 -34.22 26.50 11.81
N GLN A 117 -35.24 27.21 12.29
CA GLN A 117 -35.47 27.48 13.72
C GLN A 117 -35.66 26.20 14.53
N GLU A 118 -36.42 25.23 14.02
CA GLU A 118 -36.64 23.94 14.68
C GLU A 118 -35.32 23.16 14.87
N ILE A 119 -34.52 23.06 13.79
CA ILE A 119 -33.19 22.43 13.85
C ILE A 119 -32.26 23.21 14.78
N MET A 120 -32.27 24.54 14.76
CA MET A 120 -31.46 25.36 15.65
C MET A 120 -31.85 25.19 17.13
N LYS A 121 -33.13 24.99 17.43
CA LYS A 121 -33.62 24.69 18.79
C LYS A 121 -33.13 23.33 19.26
N GLU A 122 -33.26 22.29 18.44
CA GLU A 122 -32.75 20.94 18.73
C GLU A 122 -31.24 20.93 18.95
N LEU A 123 -30.49 21.59 18.06
CA LEU A 123 -29.04 21.76 18.13
C LEU A 123 -28.61 22.59 19.36
N GLY A 124 -29.44 23.55 19.79
CA GLY A 124 -29.28 24.30 21.04
C GLY A 124 -29.46 23.45 22.29
N SER A 125 -30.44 22.55 22.31
CA SER A 125 -30.66 21.59 23.42
C SER A 125 -29.68 20.42 23.45
N THR A 126 -28.99 20.15 22.33
CA THR A 126 -28.05 19.03 22.21
C THR A 126 -26.80 19.26 23.06
N GLN A 127 -26.45 18.29 23.92
CA GLN A 127 -25.17 18.25 24.64
C GLN A 127 -24.41 16.99 24.23
N PHE A 128 -23.14 17.14 23.86
CA PHE A 128 -22.27 15.98 23.64
C PHE A 128 -21.55 15.61 24.93
N PHE A 129 -21.43 14.31 25.18
CA PHE A 129 -20.68 13.75 26.30
C PHE A 129 -20.03 12.44 25.84
N LEU A 130 -18.83 12.18 26.32
CA LEU A 130 -18.15 10.89 26.14
C LEU A 130 -18.83 9.84 27.00
N ASP A 131 -18.83 8.59 26.55
CA ASP A 131 -19.24 7.49 27.41
C ASP A 131 -18.21 7.37 28.57
N PRO A 132 -18.64 7.31 29.85
CA PRO A 132 -17.73 7.23 30.98
C PRO A 132 -16.78 6.02 30.93
N LEU A 133 -17.22 4.89 30.35
CA LEU A 133 -16.41 3.68 30.21
C LEU A 133 -15.38 3.85 29.07
N GLU A 134 -15.79 4.40 27.92
CA GLU A 134 -14.87 4.70 26.82
C GLU A 134 -13.81 5.73 27.25
N LYS A 135 -14.21 6.73 28.05
CA LYS A 135 -13.28 7.71 28.63
C LYS A 135 -12.33 7.08 29.64
N GLN A 136 -12.82 6.31 30.60
CA GLN A 136 -11.98 5.66 31.61
C GLN A 136 -10.92 4.76 30.95
N VAL A 137 -11.28 4.00 29.92
CA VAL A 137 -10.32 3.17 29.19
C VAL A 137 -9.31 4.02 28.40
N GLY A 138 -9.71 5.18 27.88
CA GLY A 138 -8.79 6.16 27.32
C GLY A 138 -7.78 6.67 28.35
N ASP A 139 -8.25 7.04 29.55
CA ASP A 139 -7.42 7.52 30.66
C ASP A 139 -6.47 6.42 31.17
N ASP A 140 -6.93 5.16 31.28
CA ASP A 140 -6.11 3.98 31.63
C ASP A 140 -4.96 3.78 30.62
N ILE A 141 -5.22 3.88 29.31
CA ILE A 141 -4.19 3.77 28.27
C ILE A 141 -3.24 4.98 28.28
N ILE A 142 -3.74 6.20 28.54
CA ILE A 142 -2.90 7.41 28.67
C ILE A 142 -1.93 7.25 29.84
N LEU A 143 -2.35 6.65 30.95
CA LEU A 143 -1.51 6.40 32.11
C LEU A 143 -0.39 5.40 31.79
N LEU A 144 -0.68 4.33 31.05
CA LEU A 144 0.34 3.40 30.52
C LEU A 144 1.32 4.09 29.55
N LEU A 145 0.82 4.96 28.66
CA LEU A 145 1.63 5.79 27.75
C LEU A 145 2.54 6.81 28.46
N GLN A 146 2.29 7.08 29.75
CA GLN A 146 3.10 7.94 30.61
C GLN A 146 4.12 7.14 31.44
N GLN A 147 3.74 5.95 31.91
CA GLN A 147 4.63 5.04 32.67
C GLN A 147 5.77 4.50 31.80
N GLY A 148 5.48 4.05 30.57
CA GLY A 148 6.46 3.49 29.63
C GLY A 148 7.49 4.48 29.05
N ARG A 149 7.84 5.55 29.79
CA ARG A 149 8.80 6.60 29.40
C ARG A 149 10.06 6.64 30.25
N THR A 150 10.05 6.02 31.43
CA THR A 150 11.29 5.73 32.17
C THR A 150 11.96 4.52 31.50
N PHE A 151 12.77 4.79 30.47
CA PHE A 151 13.44 3.75 29.67
C PHE A 151 14.46 2.94 30.48
N ASN A 152 13.99 1.85 31.09
CA ASN A 152 14.74 0.62 31.30
C ASN A 152 14.00 -0.51 30.57
N ASN A 153 14.72 -1.50 30.02
CA ASN A 153 14.17 -2.45 29.04
C ASN A 153 13.19 -3.52 29.60
N THR A 154 12.72 -3.36 30.83
CA THR A 154 11.77 -4.26 31.51
C THR A 154 10.37 -3.63 31.51
N VAL A 155 9.65 -3.75 30.39
CA VAL A 155 8.21 -3.47 30.34
C VAL A 155 7.48 -4.63 31.02
N ASP A 156 7.09 -4.38 32.27
CA ASP A 156 6.45 -5.28 33.21
C ASP A 156 5.30 -6.09 32.58
N ASN A 157 5.15 -7.37 32.99
CA ASN A 157 3.98 -8.17 32.59
C ASN A 157 2.66 -7.49 33.02
N ASN A 158 2.70 -6.72 34.10
CA ASN A 158 1.60 -5.91 34.60
C ASN A 158 1.15 -4.80 33.62
N GLU A 159 2.08 -4.15 32.90
CA GLU A 159 1.74 -3.13 31.90
C GLU A 159 1.05 -3.75 30.67
N LEU A 160 1.48 -4.95 30.26
CA LEU A 160 0.87 -5.67 29.15
C LEU A 160 -0.52 -6.20 29.52
N GLU A 161 -0.72 -6.62 30.76
CA GLU A 161 -2.02 -7.05 31.29
C GLU A 161 -2.99 -5.87 31.47
N ALA A 162 -2.52 -4.72 31.96
CA ALA A 162 -3.33 -3.50 32.00
C ALA A 162 -3.74 -3.05 30.58
N PHE A 163 -2.82 -3.12 29.61
CA PHE A 163 -3.13 -2.85 28.20
C PHE A 163 -4.11 -3.89 27.61
N HIS A 164 -3.99 -5.17 27.98
CA HIS A 164 -4.94 -6.22 27.60
C HIS A 164 -6.34 -5.87 28.09
N GLN A 165 -6.50 -5.56 29.38
CA GLN A 165 -7.80 -5.25 29.97
C GLN A 165 -8.44 -4.02 29.30
N ALA A 166 -7.65 -2.98 29.02
CA ALA A 166 -8.09 -1.82 28.25
C ALA A 166 -8.54 -2.20 26.81
N ALA A 167 -7.73 -2.96 26.07
CA ALA A 167 -8.06 -3.41 24.72
C ALA A 167 -9.33 -4.28 24.68
N THR A 168 -9.50 -5.19 25.65
CA THR A 168 -10.69 -6.03 25.81
C THR A 168 -11.94 -5.20 26.08
N ARG A 169 -11.86 -4.17 26.95
CA ARG A 169 -12.97 -3.23 27.22
C ARG A 169 -13.39 -2.43 25.97
N LEU A 170 -12.46 -2.14 25.06
CA LEU A 170 -12.78 -1.56 23.73
C LEU A 170 -13.32 -2.59 22.73
N GLY A 171 -13.51 -3.86 23.11
CA GLY A 171 -13.94 -4.94 22.21
C GLY A 171 -12.87 -5.32 21.20
N ILE A 172 -11.60 -5.34 21.62
CA ILE A 172 -10.45 -5.90 20.88
C ILE A 172 -10.08 -7.23 21.57
N ASN A 173 -11.02 -8.17 21.55
CA ASN A 173 -11.00 -9.43 22.31
C ASN A 173 -10.78 -10.68 21.44
N SER A 174 -10.32 -10.51 20.21
CA SER A 174 -10.07 -11.62 19.28
C SER A 174 -8.93 -11.28 18.32
N SER A 175 -8.26 -12.31 17.80
CA SER A 175 -7.20 -12.17 16.78
C SER A 175 -7.67 -11.36 15.56
N ARG A 176 -8.93 -11.56 15.11
CA ARG A 176 -9.55 -10.78 14.02
C ARG A 176 -9.69 -9.29 14.37
N ALA A 177 -10.17 -8.96 15.57
CA ALA A 177 -10.29 -7.58 16.03
C ALA A 177 -8.92 -6.90 16.20
N ALA A 178 -7.94 -7.61 16.79
CA ALA A 178 -6.58 -7.12 16.96
C ALA A 178 -5.86 -6.89 15.61
N LEU A 179 -6.13 -7.72 14.60
CA LEU A 179 -5.59 -7.55 13.25
C LEU A 179 -6.25 -6.37 12.52
N ALA A 180 -7.56 -6.15 12.69
CA ALA A 180 -8.25 -4.96 12.17
C ALA A 180 -7.71 -3.67 12.80
N GLU A 181 -7.48 -3.67 14.11
CA GLU A 181 -6.92 -2.53 14.85
C GLU A 181 -5.47 -2.22 14.42
N ARG A 182 -4.61 -3.25 14.27
CA ARG A 182 -3.25 -3.06 13.72
C ARG A 182 -3.25 -2.44 12.33
N ARG A 183 -4.21 -2.79 11.46
CA ARG A 183 -4.38 -2.17 10.13
C ARG A 183 -4.83 -0.71 10.25
N ALA A 184 -5.71 -0.38 11.18
CA ALA A 184 -6.15 1.00 11.43
C ALA A 184 -5.00 1.88 11.95
N LEU A 185 -4.20 1.38 12.89
CA LEU A 185 -3.01 2.08 13.42
C LEU A 185 -1.97 2.34 12.31
N LYS A 186 -1.65 1.35 11.46
CA LYS A 186 -0.73 1.54 10.31
C LYS A 186 -1.21 2.66 9.37
N LYS A 187 -2.48 2.64 8.95
CA LYS A 187 -3.06 3.71 8.11
C LYS A 187 -2.96 5.10 8.75
N LEU A 188 -3.05 5.17 10.08
CA LEU A 188 -3.03 6.43 10.82
C LEU A 188 -1.60 6.97 11.00
N ILE A 189 -0.57 6.10 11.05
CA ILE A 189 0.84 6.47 10.89
C ILE A 189 1.08 7.09 9.51
N ASP A 190 0.66 6.42 8.43
CA ASP A 190 0.87 6.92 7.07
C ASP A 190 0.16 8.28 6.87
N ARG A 191 -1.07 8.43 7.38
CA ARG A 191 -1.79 9.72 7.38
C ARG A 191 -1.05 10.79 8.20
N SER A 192 -0.50 10.47 9.38
CA SER A 192 0.27 11.42 10.20
C SER A 192 1.57 11.89 9.52
N ARG A 193 2.22 11.03 8.73
CA ARG A 193 3.39 11.39 7.91
C ARG A 193 3.04 12.35 6.80
N THR A 194 1.89 12.17 6.14
CA THR A 194 1.40 13.12 5.13
C THR A 194 0.92 14.46 5.71
N GLU A 195 0.66 14.50 7.01
CA GLU A 195 0.25 15.70 7.77
C GLU A 195 1.43 16.38 8.50
N ASP A 196 2.66 15.84 8.39
CA ASP A 196 3.86 16.23 9.15
C ASP A 196 3.70 16.22 10.69
N ASP A 197 2.68 15.54 11.23
CA ASP A 197 2.41 15.46 12.67
C ASP A 197 3.24 14.36 13.35
N LYS A 198 4.51 14.68 13.60
CA LYS A 198 5.47 13.80 14.28
C LYS A 198 5.03 13.34 15.68
N ARG A 199 4.16 14.10 16.36
CA ARG A 199 3.65 13.73 17.70
C ARG A 199 2.61 12.63 17.57
N LYS A 200 1.64 12.81 16.67
CA LYS A 200 0.66 11.78 16.30
C LYS A 200 1.33 10.52 15.77
N GLU A 201 2.35 10.65 14.90
CA GLU A 201 3.13 9.51 14.43
C GLU A 201 3.72 8.72 15.60
N SER A 202 4.38 9.40 16.55
CA SER A 202 5.05 8.77 17.69
C SER A 202 4.08 8.03 18.62
N ILE A 203 2.94 8.65 18.95
CA ILE A 203 1.90 8.03 19.80
C ILE A 203 1.34 6.77 19.13
N VAL A 204 1.07 6.84 17.83
CA VAL A 204 0.41 5.75 17.09
C VAL A 204 1.39 4.62 16.77
N ALA A 205 2.66 4.94 16.55
CA ALA A 205 3.74 3.95 16.45
C ALA A 205 3.91 3.16 17.76
N TYR A 206 3.81 3.82 18.92
CA TYR A 206 3.88 3.16 20.22
C TYR A 206 2.64 2.30 20.51
N LEU A 207 1.42 2.79 20.22
CA LEU A 207 0.20 1.96 20.29
C LEU A 207 0.31 0.71 19.36
N LEU A 208 0.92 0.87 18.18
CA LEU A 208 1.17 -0.25 17.27
C LEU A 208 2.23 -1.22 17.81
N HIS A 209 3.22 -0.74 18.57
CA HIS A 209 4.19 -1.59 19.27
C HIS A 209 3.52 -2.42 20.37
N LEU A 210 2.74 -1.80 21.27
CA LEU A 210 1.97 -2.52 22.29
C LEU A 210 1.03 -3.57 21.67
N MET A 211 0.31 -3.20 20.60
CA MET A 211 -0.55 -4.15 19.85
C MET A 211 0.22 -5.30 19.18
N ARG A 212 1.52 -5.16 18.88
CA ARG A 212 2.35 -6.28 18.40
C ARG A 212 2.74 -7.20 19.56
N LYS A 213 3.27 -6.64 20.66
CA LYS A 213 3.65 -7.40 21.88
C LYS A 213 2.47 -8.21 22.40
N TYR A 214 1.31 -7.57 22.52
CA TYR A 214 0.05 -8.17 22.98
C TYR A 214 -0.49 -9.28 22.05
N SER A 215 -0.28 -9.18 20.72
CA SER A 215 -0.82 -10.15 19.76
C SER A 215 -0.25 -11.57 19.86
N LYS A 216 0.78 -11.81 20.68
CA LYS A 216 1.32 -13.14 20.98
C LYS A 216 0.41 -13.94 21.94
N LEU A 217 -0.42 -13.29 22.76
CA LEU A 217 -1.25 -13.94 23.80
C LEU A 217 -2.54 -14.62 23.27
N PHE A 218 -3.16 -14.09 22.20
CA PHE A 218 -4.36 -14.68 21.57
C PHE A 218 -4.14 -16.04 20.88
N ARG A 219 -2.96 -16.66 21.04
CA ARG A 219 -2.62 -17.97 20.47
C ARG A 219 -2.73 -19.10 21.50
N THR A 220 -2.89 -18.77 22.78
CA THR A 220 -2.73 -19.73 23.89
C THR A 220 -4.04 -20.15 24.55
N GLU A 221 -5.13 -19.40 24.37
CA GLU A 221 -6.43 -19.69 24.97
C GLU A 221 -7.51 -19.97 23.92
N VAL A 222 -8.34 -20.97 24.22
CA VAL A 222 -9.45 -21.50 23.42
C VAL A 222 -9.03 -22.31 22.18
N SER A 223 -8.73 -23.59 22.43
CA SER A 223 -9.28 -24.64 21.59
C SER A 223 -10.75 -24.86 21.96
N ASP A 224 -11.68 -24.49 21.08
CA ASP A 224 -13.03 -25.04 21.07
C ASP A 224 -13.51 -25.16 19.62
N ASP A 225 -14.17 -26.28 19.33
CA ASP A 225 -14.75 -26.58 18.04
C ASP A 225 -16.13 -25.92 17.84
N ASN A 226 -16.52 -25.81 16.56
CA ASN A 226 -17.83 -25.47 16.00
C ASN A 226 -18.27 -24.00 15.77
N ASP A 227 -19.04 -23.91 14.68
CA ASP A 227 -19.95 -22.84 14.24
C ASP A 227 -19.39 -21.51 13.68
N SER A 228 -18.88 -21.62 12.45
CA SER A 228 -19.45 -20.97 11.25
C SER A 228 -20.04 -19.56 11.39
N GLN A 229 -19.29 -18.54 10.92
CA GLN A 229 -19.65 -17.62 9.81
C GLN A 229 -18.68 -16.41 9.75
N GLY A 230 -18.07 -16.15 8.58
CA GLY A 230 -17.53 -14.82 8.22
C GLY A 230 -16.00 -14.61 8.10
N SER A 231 -15.47 -14.90 6.89
CA SER A 231 -14.17 -14.46 6.32
C SER A 231 -12.89 -15.09 6.92
N GLY A 232 -12.02 -15.85 6.23
CA GLY A 232 -11.81 -16.26 4.82
C GLY A 232 -10.27 -16.33 4.55
N PRO A 233 -9.70 -16.89 3.45
CA PRO A 233 -10.26 -17.62 2.30
C PRO A 233 -9.69 -19.07 2.12
N CYS A 234 -10.31 -19.90 1.25
CA CYS A 234 -9.70 -20.89 0.33
C CYS A 234 -10.73 -21.91 -0.24
N SER A 235 -10.57 -22.26 -1.52
CA SER A 235 -11.10 -23.44 -2.27
C SER A 235 -12.63 -23.73 -2.30
N PRO A 236 -13.24 -23.85 -3.50
CA PRO A 236 -14.60 -24.37 -3.67
C PRO A 236 -14.65 -25.87 -3.96
N THR A 237 -15.60 -26.59 -3.34
CA THR A 237 -16.12 -27.87 -3.83
C THR A 237 -17.64 -27.79 -3.92
N VAL A 238 -18.21 -28.36 -4.98
CA VAL A 238 -19.59 -28.14 -5.46
C VAL A 238 -20.60 -29.08 -4.80
N GLN A 239 -21.82 -28.57 -4.50
CA GLN A 239 -23.17 -29.12 -4.74
C GLN A 239 -24.19 -28.24 -3.95
N GLY A 240 -25.38 -27.82 -4.41
CA GLY A 240 -26.01 -27.83 -5.73
C GLY A 240 -27.53 -27.52 -5.63
N SER A 241 -28.12 -26.83 -6.64
CA SER A 241 -29.58 -26.58 -6.85
C SER A 241 -30.29 -25.63 -5.84
N LEU A 242 -31.40 -24.92 -6.14
CA LEU A 242 -32.33 -24.91 -7.31
C LEU A 242 -33.03 -23.52 -7.44
N ASP A 243 -33.54 -23.23 -8.64
CA ASP A 243 -34.24 -22.03 -9.18
C ASP A 243 -35.25 -21.26 -8.30
N ASP A 244 -35.45 -19.93 -8.53
CA ASP A 244 -36.58 -19.41 -9.36
C ASP A 244 -36.60 -17.86 -9.54
N SER A 245 -37.20 -17.47 -10.68
CA SER A 245 -37.56 -16.19 -11.33
C SER A 245 -37.94 -14.93 -10.51
N GLY A 246 -37.66 -13.74 -11.08
CA GLY A 246 -38.43 -12.49 -10.81
C GLY A 246 -37.71 -11.16 -11.12
N PRO A 247 -38.27 -10.21 -11.93
CA PRO A 247 -37.50 -9.07 -12.44
C PRO A 247 -37.89 -7.66 -11.93
N GLY A 248 -36.94 -6.73 -11.99
CA GLY A 248 -37.18 -5.29 -12.17
C GLY A 248 -36.53 -4.34 -11.15
N GLY A 249 -36.00 -3.19 -11.61
CA GLY A 249 -35.57 -2.11 -10.70
C GLY A 249 -34.46 -1.19 -11.23
N ASN A 250 -34.84 -0.14 -11.96
CA ASN A 250 -33.98 0.94 -12.45
C ASN A 250 -33.22 1.71 -11.34
N GLY A 251 -32.08 2.32 -11.68
CA GLY A 251 -31.47 3.44 -10.91
C GLY A 251 -29.95 3.36 -10.83
N GLN A 252 -29.19 3.92 -11.78
CA GLN A 252 -28.70 5.32 -11.74
C GLN A 252 -27.78 5.65 -10.54
N ALA A 253 -26.48 5.66 -10.79
CA ALA A 253 -25.52 6.44 -10.00
C ALA A 253 -24.78 7.39 -10.96
N PHE A 254 -24.94 8.70 -10.76
CA PHE A 254 -24.36 9.70 -11.66
C PHE A 254 -22.88 9.93 -11.33
N GLU A 255 -22.07 9.79 -12.36
CA GLU A 255 -20.65 10.15 -12.40
C GLU A 255 -20.44 11.66 -12.11
N ARG A 256 -19.41 12.02 -11.33
CA ARG A 256 -18.52 13.23 -11.46
C ARG A 256 -17.81 13.58 -10.15
N GLN A 257 -16.60 14.15 -10.11
CA GLN A 257 -15.47 14.22 -11.07
C GLN A 257 -14.33 14.94 -10.33
N LEU A 258 -13.08 14.46 -10.38
CA LEU A 258 -11.91 15.33 -10.26
C LEU A 258 -10.79 14.86 -11.20
N THR A 259 -10.83 15.36 -12.44
CA THR A 259 -9.73 15.26 -13.39
C THR A 259 -8.74 16.42 -13.19
N LYS A 260 -7.52 16.06 -12.79
CA LYS A 260 -6.29 16.23 -13.60
C LYS A 260 -6.08 17.59 -14.31
N ILE A 261 -5.04 18.32 -13.87
CA ILE A 261 -4.05 19.15 -14.61
C ILE A 261 -2.89 19.29 -13.61
N GLY A 262 -1.59 19.24 -13.93
CA GLY A 262 -0.88 19.39 -15.20
C GLY A 262 0.26 20.38 -14.96
N SER A 263 1.51 19.92 -15.06
CA SER A 263 2.70 20.69 -14.63
C SER A 263 2.99 21.90 -15.52
N PHE A 264 3.13 23.09 -14.93
CA PHE A 264 3.91 24.21 -15.48
C PHE A 264 4.51 25.08 -14.36
N THR A 265 5.78 25.46 -14.51
CA THR A 265 6.53 26.35 -13.62
C THR A 265 6.24 27.83 -13.89
N LEU A 266 5.96 28.63 -12.85
CA LEU A 266 6.25 30.09 -12.82
C LEU A 266 6.16 30.68 -11.40
N LYS A 267 7.13 31.51 -11.02
CA LYS A 267 7.16 32.25 -9.72
C LYS A 267 6.11 33.37 -9.68
N PRO A 268 5.57 33.71 -8.49
CA PRO A 268 5.58 35.13 -8.12
C PRO A 268 5.79 35.47 -6.63
N LYS A 269 6.66 36.45 -6.40
CA LYS A 269 6.65 37.49 -5.34
C LYS A 269 6.01 37.16 -3.98
N ILE A 270 6.84 36.74 -3.02
CA ILE A 270 6.58 36.89 -1.58
C ILE A 270 6.59 38.39 -1.22
N ARG A 271 5.59 38.86 -0.45
CA ARG A 271 5.65 40.15 0.26
C ARG A 271 6.24 39.92 1.65
N LYS A 272 7.07 40.87 2.10
CA LYS A 272 7.88 40.79 3.32
C LYS A 272 7.04 40.53 4.58
N LEU A 273 7.40 39.48 5.32
CA LEU A 273 7.51 39.50 6.77
C LEU A 273 8.96 39.12 7.12
N GLU A 274 9.43 39.47 8.31
CA GLU A 274 10.86 39.63 8.59
C GLU A 274 11.66 38.30 8.52
N GLN A 275 12.84 38.38 7.90
CA GLN A 275 13.67 37.21 7.62
C GLN A 275 14.57 36.89 8.81
N ILE A 276 14.33 35.73 9.44
CA ILE A 276 15.41 35.02 10.14
C ILE A 276 16.33 34.46 9.04
N PRO A 277 17.63 34.77 9.03
CA PRO A 277 18.55 34.25 8.03
C PRO A 277 18.71 32.74 8.20
N LEU A 278 18.58 31.99 7.11
CA LEU A 278 18.80 30.54 7.12
C LEU A 278 20.31 30.26 7.34
N PRO A 279 20.70 29.41 8.29
CA PRO A 279 22.11 29.08 8.50
C PRO A 279 22.70 28.40 7.27
N PRO A 280 23.98 28.64 6.92
CA PRO A 280 24.67 27.92 5.85
C PRO A 280 24.52 26.40 5.96
N ASP A 281 24.45 25.70 4.83
CA ASP A 281 24.22 24.24 4.79
C ASP A 281 25.36 23.47 5.49
N GLU A 282 26.56 24.05 5.59
CA GLU A 282 27.73 23.51 6.30
C GLU A 282 27.55 23.46 7.83
N LEU A 283 26.61 24.24 8.37
CA LEU A 283 26.32 24.32 9.81
C LEU A 283 25.12 23.44 10.22
N ARG A 284 24.42 22.84 9.24
CA ARG A 284 23.24 21.99 9.48
C ARG A 284 23.60 20.50 9.39
N CYS A 285 22.99 19.69 10.25
CA CYS A 285 23.11 18.24 10.22
C CYS A 285 22.47 17.70 8.92
N PRO A 286 23.18 16.91 8.10
CA PRO A 286 22.58 16.36 6.87
C PRO A 286 21.44 15.34 7.08
N ILE A 287 21.22 14.86 8.32
CA ILE A 287 20.11 13.96 8.66
C ILE A 287 18.87 14.75 9.10
N SER A 288 19.00 15.65 10.08
CA SER A 288 17.85 16.40 10.63
C SER A 288 17.56 17.71 9.89
N LEU A 289 18.49 18.18 9.05
CA LEU A 289 18.49 19.47 8.36
C LEU A 289 18.44 20.70 9.30
N GLN A 290 18.67 20.50 10.60
CA GLN A 290 18.72 21.53 11.64
C GLN A 290 20.15 21.92 11.98
N LEU A 291 20.34 23.10 12.58
CA LEU A 291 21.62 23.59 13.10
C LEU A 291 22.16 22.59 14.15
N MET A 292 23.44 22.21 14.06
CA MET A 292 24.03 21.20 14.97
C MET A 292 24.31 21.78 16.36
N TYR A 293 24.00 21.03 17.41
CA TYR A 293 24.37 21.33 18.79
C TYR A 293 25.69 20.65 19.16
N ASP A 294 25.81 19.34 18.91
CA ASP A 294 27.05 18.58 19.09
C ASP A 294 27.54 17.98 17.76
N PRO A 295 28.21 18.79 16.92
CA PRO A 295 28.71 18.32 15.64
C PRO A 295 29.85 17.30 15.82
N VAL A 296 29.70 16.11 15.23
CA VAL A 296 30.68 15.02 15.21
C VAL A 296 31.01 14.59 13.77
N ILE A 297 32.25 14.20 13.53
CA ILE A 297 32.76 13.69 12.25
C ILE A 297 32.75 12.16 12.27
N ILE A 298 32.29 11.55 11.17
CA ILE A 298 32.40 10.09 10.92
C ILE A 298 33.54 9.78 9.95
N ALA A 299 33.88 8.49 9.77
CA ALA A 299 34.99 8.03 8.93
C ALA A 299 35.00 8.53 7.47
N SER A 300 33.88 9.04 6.93
CA SER A 300 33.80 9.68 5.60
C SER A 300 34.21 11.15 5.57
N GLY A 301 34.59 11.74 6.71
CA GLY A 301 34.92 13.17 6.84
C GLY A 301 33.71 14.11 6.86
N GLN A 302 32.48 13.61 6.79
CA GLN A 302 31.27 14.42 6.93
C GLN A 302 30.90 14.64 8.41
N THR A 303 30.34 15.82 8.72
CA THR A 303 29.91 16.21 10.07
C THR A 303 28.39 16.10 10.23
N TYR A 304 27.94 15.63 11.38
CA TYR A 304 26.55 15.38 11.74
C TYR A 304 26.27 15.81 13.19
N GLU A 305 25.01 16.03 13.53
CA GLU A 305 24.58 16.07 14.93
C GLU A 305 24.77 14.68 15.57
N ARG A 306 25.43 14.61 16.73
CA ARG A 306 25.74 13.37 17.46
C ARG A 306 24.55 12.42 17.54
N THR A 307 23.46 12.89 18.13
CA THR A 307 22.27 12.05 18.40
C THR A 307 21.65 11.47 17.13
N CYS A 308 21.73 12.22 16.02
CA CYS A 308 21.21 11.78 14.72
C CYS A 308 22.07 10.68 14.10
N ILE A 309 23.40 10.80 14.19
CA ILE A 309 24.31 9.81 13.60
C ILE A 309 24.52 8.60 14.51
N GLU A 310 24.50 8.76 15.83
CA GLU A 310 24.47 7.63 16.78
C GLU A 310 23.25 6.76 16.54
N LYS A 311 22.06 7.37 16.36
CA LYS A 311 20.85 6.64 15.99
C LYS A 311 20.97 5.94 14.63
N TRP A 312 21.46 6.62 13.59
CA TRP A 312 21.67 6.02 12.27
C TRP A 312 22.58 4.78 12.34
N LEU A 313 23.65 4.84 13.14
CA LEU A 313 24.56 3.71 13.34
C LEU A 313 23.94 2.60 14.21
N SER A 314 23.13 2.94 15.24
CA SER A 314 22.41 1.94 16.06
C SER A 314 21.27 1.25 15.31
N ASP A 315 20.64 1.93 14.35
CA ASP A 315 19.63 1.38 13.43
C ASP A 315 20.27 0.40 12.41
N GLY A 316 21.57 0.13 12.52
CA GLY A 316 22.31 -0.91 11.79
C GLY A 316 23.00 -0.44 10.50
N HIS A 317 22.95 0.85 10.19
CA HIS A 317 23.56 1.38 8.97
C HIS A 317 25.09 1.58 9.13
N ASN A 318 25.88 1.01 8.21
CA ASN A 318 27.34 1.17 8.18
C ASN A 318 27.83 2.08 7.03
N THR A 319 26.93 2.89 6.46
CA THR A 319 27.18 3.83 5.37
C THR A 319 27.03 5.27 5.82
N CYS A 320 27.78 6.17 5.18
CA CYS A 320 27.65 7.61 5.35
C CYS A 320 26.29 8.09 4.81
N PRO A 321 25.40 8.70 5.63
CA PRO A 321 24.06 9.12 5.17
C PRO A 321 24.07 10.06 3.95
N LYS A 322 25.12 10.89 3.81
CA LYS A 322 25.21 11.94 2.78
C LYS A 322 25.94 11.51 1.52
N THR A 323 26.98 10.67 1.64
CA THR A 323 27.80 10.21 0.49
C THR A 323 27.50 8.77 0.07
N GLN A 324 26.69 8.03 0.85
CA GLN A 324 26.36 6.61 0.65
C GLN A 324 27.57 5.67 0.60
N GLN A 325 28.77 6.16 0.94
CA GLN A 325 30.00 5.37 1.04
C GLN A 325 30.02 4.55 2.32
N LYS A 326 30.48 3.29 2.23
CA LYS A 326 30.68 2.42 3.40
C LYS A 326 31.77 3.00 4.31
N LEU A 327 31.50 3.09 5.61
CA LEU A 327 32.42 3.58 6.60
C LEU A 327 33.47 2.51 6.93
N SER A 328 34.74 2.90 7.04
CA SER A 328 35.82 1.98 7.42
C SER A 328 35.80 1.62 8.92
N HIS A 329 35.17 2.47 9.74
CA HIS A 329 35.00 2.31 11.18
C HIS A 329 33.86 3.24 11.65
N LEU A 330 33.27 2.95 12.82
CA LEU A 330 32.05 3.61 13.33
C LEU A 330 32.31 4.64 14.44
N SER A 331 33.55 5.07 14.68
CA SER A 331 33.86 6.05 15.73
C SER A 331 33.40 7.46 15.37
N LEU A 332 32.98 8.22 16.38
CA LEU A 332 32.51 9.60 16.24
C LEU A 332 33.51 10.57 16.88
N THR A 333 34.10 11.45 16.06
CA THR A 333 35.10 12.43 16.52
C THR A 333 34.46 13.82 16.68
N PRO A 334 34.46 14.45 17.85
CA PRO A 334 33.87 15.80 18.03
C PRO A 334 34.50 16.86 17.11
N ASN A 335 33.67 17.67 16.45
CA ASN A 335 34.09 18.74 15.55
C ASN A 335 34.00 20.12 16.22
N PHE A 336 34.95 20.41 17.10
CA PHE A 336 35.00 21.70 17.81
C PHE A 336 35.10 22.91 16.88
N CYS A 337 35.70 22.76 15.69
CA CYS A 337 35.77 23.83 14.68
C CYS A 337 34.38 24.21 14.15
N VAL A 338 33.56 23.23 13.77
CA VAL A 338 32.17 23.47 13.35
C VAL A 338 31.33 23.99 14.52
N LYS A 339 31.55 23.48 15.75
CA LYS A 339 30.87 23.98 16.95
C LYS A 339 31.15 25.48 17.20
N GLY A 340 32.40 25.91 17.00
CA GLY A 340 32.79 27.33 17.06
C GLY A 340 32.21 28.19 15.92
N LEU A 341 32.12 27.65 14.69
CA LEU A 341 31.46 28.34 13.58
C LEU A 341 29.96 28.52 13.82
N ILE A 342 29.31 27.53 14.43
CA ILE A 342 27.89 27.60 14.80
C ILE A 342 27.66 28.67 15.87
N ALA A 343 28.47 28.70 16.93
CA ALA A 343 28.37 29.73 17.97
C ALA A 343 28.54 31.15 17.39
N ASN A 344 29.57 31.37 16.56
CA ASN A 344 29.82 32.65 15.89
C ASN A 344 28.69 33.02 14.92
N TRP A 345 28.12 32.06 14.19
CA TRP A 345 26.96 32.31 13.33
C TRP A 345 25.70 32.69 14.13
N CYS A 346 25.46 32.04 15.27
CA CYS A 346 24.35 32.35 16.17
C CYS A 346 24.48 33.79 16.72
N GLU A 347 25.68 34.14 17.22
CA GLU A 347 26.01 35.47 17.75
C GLU A 347 25.81 36.58 16.70
N GLN A 348 26.29 36.37 15.46
CA GLN A 348 26.16 37.35 14.37
C GLN A 348 24.71 37.60 13.91
N HIS A 349 23.81 36.63 14.11
CA HIS A 349 22.43 36.69 13.61
C HIS A 349 21.38 36.80 14.72
N GLY A 350 21.80 36.97 15.98
CA GLY A 350 20.90 37.11 17.13
C GLY A 350 20.06 35.85 17.43
N VAL A 351 20.51 34.68 16.97
CA VAL A 351 19.87 33.39 17.25
C VAL A 351 20.51 32.85 18.53
N PRO A 352 19.74 32.37 19.53
CA PRO A 352 20.33 31.70 20.68
C PRO A 352 21.09 30.45 20.20
N VAL A 353 22.31 30.25 20.71
CA VAL A 353 23.02 28.97 20.54
C VAL A 353 22.10 27.87 21.06
N PRO A 354 21.93 26.74 20.36
CA PRO A 354 21.13 25.64 20.88
C PRO A 354 21.71 25.20 22.23
N ASP A 355 20.95 25.33 23.30
CA ASP A 355 21.23 24.63 24.54
C ASP A 355 20.73 23.17 24.43
N GLY A 356 21.33 22.26 25.19
CA GLY A 356 21.03 20.83 25.12
C GLY A 356 19.56 20.47 25.41
N PRO A 357 19.16 19.22 25.15
CA PRO A 357 17.79 18.78 25.39
C PRO A 357 17.40 19.01 26.87
N PRO A 358 16.23 19.60 27.16
CA PRO A 358 15.87 20.00 28.52
C PRO A 358 15.63 18.80 29.43
N ASP A 359 16.31 18.78 30.57
CA ASP A 359 16.04 17.84 31.66
C ASP A 359 14.63 18.08 32.23
N SER A 360 13.85 16.99 32.30
CA SER A 360 12.49 16.92 32.89
C SER A 360 11.44 17.87 32.28
N LEU A 361 10.52 17.32 31.47
CA LEU A 361 9.31 18.02 31.04
C LEU A 361 8.08 17.50 31.81
N ASP A 362 7.56 18.41 32.63
CA ASP A 362 6.49 18.27 33.62
C ASP A 362 5.12 17.82 33.06
N LEU A 363 4.28 17.27 33.95
CA LEU A 363 2.96 16.65 33.67
C LEU A 363 2.02 17.54 32.82
N ASN A 364 2.19 18.86 32.93
CA ASN A 364 1.35 19.86 32.31
C ASN A 364 1.42 19.86 30.76
N TYR A 365 2.52 19.38 30.16
CA TYR A 365 2.69 19.39 28.69
C TYR A 365 1.68 18.48 27.96
N TRP A 366 1.33 17.33 28.54
CA TRP A 366 0.40 16.36 27.91
C TRP A 366 -1.06 16.78 28.00
N ARG A 367 -1.43 17.49 29.06
CA ARG A 367 -2.79 17.99 29.27
C ARG A 367 -3.09 19.25 28.44
N LEU A 368 -2.11 20.14 28.26
CA LEU A 368 -2.26 21.34 27.41
C LEU A 368 -2.27 21.01 25.91
N ALA A 369 -1.42 20.08 25.45
CA ALA A 369 -1.32 19.74 24.03
C ALA A 369 -2.58 19.07 23.43
N LEU A 370 -3.49 18.56 24.26
CA LEU A 370 -4.77 17.96 23.85
C LEU A 370 -5.94 18.96 23.86
N SER A 371 -5.73 20.18 24.40
CA SER A 371 -6.76 21.21 24.57
C SER A 371 -6.23 22.63 24.29
N GLU A 372 -5.86 22.92 23.05
CA GLU A 372 -5.78 24.32 22.57
C GLU A 372 -6.49 24.54 21.23
N GLU A 373 -7.66 25.18 21.31
CA GLU A 373 -8.03 26.23 20.35
C GLU A 373 -9.12 27.11 21.00
N SER A 374 -8.72 27.93 21.97
CA SER A 374 -9.56 29.01 22.51
C SER A 374 -8.69 30.08 23.18
N LEU A 375 -8.12 30.97 22.37
CA LEU A 375 -7.47 32.18 22.89
C LEU A 375 -8.52 33.21 23.33
N ASN A 376 -8.23 33.85 24.46
CA ASN A 376 -8.87 35.06 24.99
C ASN A 376 -10.33 34.91 25.48
N LEU A 377 -10.50 34.94 26.81
CA LEU A 377 -11.30 35.96 27.52
C LEU A 377 -10.94 35.95 29.01
N SER A 378 -10.85 37.12 29.63
CA SER A 378 -10.53 37.27 31.06
C SER A 378 -11.77 37.17 31.95
N PRO A 379 -11.59 36.74 33.21
CA PRO A 379 -12.46 37.17 34.30
C PRO A 379 -11.67 37.96 35.36
N VAL A 380 -12.16 39.16 35.67
CA VAL A 380 -11.72 39.99 36.80
C VAL A 380 -12.63 39.70 37.99
N ASN A 381 -12.05 39.44 39.17
CA ASN A 381 -12.68 39.30 40.50
C ASN A 381 -13.67 38.11 40.64
N SER A 382 -13.69 37.31 41.72
CA SER A 382 -13.57 37.69 43.12
C SER A 382 -13.24 36.50 44.04
N VAL A 383 -12.42 36.81 45.07
CA VAL A 383 -12.33 36.23 46.43
C VAL A 383 -13.49 35.30 46.84
N ASP A 384 -13.19 34.07 47.30
CA ASP A 384 -13.12 33.80 48.76
C ASP A 384 -12.34 32.52 49.16
N SER A 385 -11.97 32.46 50.45
CA SER A 385 -11.06 31.49 51.05
C SER A 385 -11.77 30.41 51.85
N CYS A 386 -11.20 29.19 51.92
CA CYS A 386 -11.08 28.50 53.21
C CYS A 386 -9.87 27.55 53.27
N LYS A 387 -9.22 27.53 54.44
CA LYS A 387 -8.09 26.66 54.84
C LYS A 387 -8.61 25.43 55.59
N VAL A 388 -7.68 24.48 55.86
CA VAL A 388 -7.49 23.63 57.07
C VAL A 388 -6.93 22.28 56.61
N LYS A 389 -5.89 21.65 57.16
CA LYS A 389 -4.75 21.94 58.05
C LYS A 389 -3.97 20.60 58.12
N ASP A 390 -2.68 20.71 58.41
CA ASP A 390 -1.75 19.62 58.75
C ASP A 390 -2.24 18.64 59.83
N VAL A 391 -1.78 17.38 59.75
CA VAL A 391 -1.11 16.66 60.87
C VAL A 391 0.10 15.87 60.32
N LYS A 392 1.15 15.69 61.13
CA LYS A 392 2.49 15.17 60.83
C LYS A 392 2.94 14.23 61.97
N VAL A 393 4.12 13.57 61.86
CA VAL A 393 4.97 12.93 62.93
C VAL A 393 4.62 11.45 63.20
N VAL A 394 5.50 10.43 63.28
CA VAL A 394 6.94 10.09 63.05
C VAL A 394 7.11 8.58 63.44
N PRO A 395 8.20 7.85 63.09
CA PRO A 395 8.29 6.38 63.22
C PRO A 395 8.98 5.87 64.51
N VAL A 396 9.22 4.55 64.64
CA VAL A 396 10.41 3.90 65.27
C VAL A 396 10.41 2.36 65.08
N ASP A 397 11.60 1.77 65.04
CA ASP A 397 11.96 0.35 64.85
C ASP A 397 11.86 -0.55 66.11
N GLU A 398 11.92 -1.89 65.95
CA GLU A 398 13.04 -2.77 66.42
C GLU A 398 12.70 -4.29 66.48
N ASN A 399 13.74 -5.12 66.56
CA ASN A 399 13.78 -6.58 66.31
C ASN A 399 13.38 -7.48 67.50
N SER A 400 13.05 -8.75 67.21
CA SER A 400 13.55 -9.90 68.01
C SER A 400 13.59 -11.21 67.20
N VAL A 401 14.45 -12.15 67.62
CA VAL A 401 14.77 -13.44 66.96
C VAL A 401 14.60 -14.57 67.98
N THR A 402 14.04 -15.74 67.60
CA THR A 402 14.52 -17.08 68.05
C THR A 402 13.85 -18.27 67.31
N GLU A 403 14.70 -19.10 66.73
CA GLU A 403 14.69 -20.58 66.62
C GLU A 403 13.70 -21.39 65.75
N GLU A 404 14.20 -22.58 65.37
CA GLU A 404 13.78 -23.42 64.24
C GLU A 404 12.77 -24.52 64.60
N ILE A 405 11.87 -24.87 63.67
CA ILE A 405 11.53 -26.27 63.38
C ILE A 405 11.43 -26.48 61.85
N LYS A 406 12.11 -27.52 61.34
CA LYS A 406 12.11 -27.98 59.94
C LYS A 406 10.70 -28.22 59.36
N GLY A 407 10.43 -27.69 58.16
CA GLY A 407 9.20 -28.03 57.42
C GLY A 407 9.03 -27.36 56.04
N ILE A 408 9.77 -27.83 55.03
CA ILE A 408 9.52 -27.74 53.57
C ILE A 408 8.51 -26.67 53.09
N VAL A 409 9.01 -25.51 52.68
CA VAL A 409 8.70 -24.86 51.39
C VAL A 409 10.00 -24.17 50.94
N VAL A 410 10.34 -24.27 49.66
CA VAL A 410 11.45 -23.49 49.06
C VAL A 410 10.86 -22.17 48.57
N ASP A 411 11.40 -21.06 49.05
CA ASP A 411 11.17 -19.74 48.47
C ASP A 411 12.45 -19.26 47.77
N ASP A 412 12.22 -18.42 46.75
CA ASP A 412 13.10 -17.72 45.79
C ASP A 412 14.62 -18.01 45.74
N ASN A 413 15.11 -18.16 44.51
CA ASN A 413 16.54 -18.02 44.17
C ASN A 413 16.72 -17.52 42.71
N SER A 414 16.18 -16.34 42.40
CA SER A 414 16.82 -15.33 41.55
C SER A 414 17.62 -15.81 40.31
N ALA A 415 16.94 -16.08 39.19
CA ALA A 415 17.60 -16.32 37.88
C ALA A 415 16.75 -16.07 36.61
N GLU A 416 15.42 -16.01 36.69
CA GLU A 416 14.58 -16.44 35.55
C GLU A 416 14.35 -15.39 34.42
N ASP A 417 14.64 -14.10 34.62
CA ASP A 417 14.37 -13.07 33.60
C ASP A 417 15.43 -12.97 32.49
N GLU A 418 16.68 -13.36 32.74
CA GLU A 418 17.60 -13.66 31.63
C GLU A 418 17.20 -14.98 30.95
N GLU A 419 16.70 -15.95 31.72
CA GLU A 419 16.48 -17.33 31.27
C GLU A 419 15.40 -17.47 30.19
N SER A 420 14.46 -16.52 30.04
CA SER A 420 13.41 -16.57 29.00
C SER A 420 13.89 -16.15 27.59
N ASN A 421 14.62 -15.03 27.48
CA ASN A 421 15.24 -14.58 26.23
C ASN A 421 16.49 -15.40 25.91
N VAL A 422 17.27 -15.79 26.91
CA VAL A 422 18.34 -16.77 26.75
C VAL A 422 17.75 -18.12 26.32
N ASN A 423 16.58 -18.57 26.80
CA ASN A 423 15.91 -19.75 26.25
C ASN A 423 15.61 -19.60 24.75
N MET A 424 15.02 -18.49 24.31
CA MET A 424 14.68 -18.32 22.90
C MET A 424 15.94 -18.31 22.00
N LEU A 425 16.98 -17.58 22.41
CA LEU A 425 18.24 -17.52 21.68
C LEU A 425 18.98 -18.87 21.70
N ALA A 426 19.13 -19.50 22.87
CA ALA A 426 19.76 -20.81 23.01
C ALA A 426 18.97 -21.91 22.28
N ARG A 427 17.64 -21.81 22.21
CA ARG A 427 16.77 -22.70 21.41
C ARG A 427 17.01 -22.49 19.92
N HIS A 428 17.16 -21.26 19.44
CA HIS A 428 17.55 -20.99 18.06
C HIS A 428 18.98 -21.47 17.76
N GLU A 429 19.94 -21.28 18.65
CA GLU A 429 21.29 -21.82 18.50
C GLU A 429 21.30 -23.35 18.49
N GLN A 430 20.49 -24.00 19.34
CA GLN A 430 20.27 -25.44 19.34
C GLN A 430 19.67 -25.92 18.01
N TYR A 431 18.69 -25.18 17.47
CA TYR A 431 18.07 -25.48 16.18
C TYR A 431 19.11 -25.43 15.05
N LEU A 432 19.90 -24.35 14.99
CA LEU A 432 20.96 -24.18 14.00
C LEU A 432 22.05 -25.24 14.15
N LYS A 433 22.42 -25.60 15.39
CA LYS A 433 23.38 -26.67 15.68
C LYS A 433 22.88 -28.02 15.17
N VAL A 434 21.64 -28.41 15.45
CA VAL A 434 21.04 -29.67 14.95
C VAL A 434 20.95 -29.70 13.42
N LEU A 435 20.71 -28.55 12.79
CA LEU A 435 20.62 -28.40 11.34
C LEU A 435 22.00 -28.59 10.66
N ASN A 436 23.06 -28.05 11.28
CA ASN A 436 24.44 -28.08 10.77
C ASN A 436 25.24 -29.34 11.17
N ASP A 437 24.86 -30.04 12.23
CA ASP A 437 25.50 -31.30 12.69
C ASP A 437 25.32 -32.43 11.66
N GLU A 438 26.13 -33.49 11.72
CA GLU A 438 25.93 -34.71 10.89
C GLU A 438 24.79 -35.61 11.43
N ALA A 439 23.87 -35.01 12.18
CA ALA A 439 22.79 -35.69 12.89
C ALA A 439 21.81 -36.43 11.96
N ASP A 440 21.28 -37.56 12.46
CA ASP A 440 20.20 -38.36 11.87
C ASP A 440 19.11 -37.48 11.23
N MET A 441 18.84 -37.72 9.94
CA MET A 441 17.84 -36.99 9.16
C MET A 441 16.45 -36.97 9.81
N LYS A 442 16.10 -37.95 10.66
CA LYS A 442 14.86 -37.93 11.46
C LYS A 442 14.85 -36.78 12.48
N LYS A 443 15.98 -36.52 13.15
CA LYS A 443 16.13 -35.40 14.08
C LYS A 443 16.09 -34.07 13.34
N LYS A 444 16.77 -33.97 12.18
CA LYS A 444 16.72 -32.78 11.33
C LYS A 444 15.31 -32.48 10.85
N SER A 445 14.58 -33.48 10.36
CA SER A 445 13.20 -33.32 9.87
C SER A 445 12.24 -32.87 10.98
N ALA A 446 12.37 -33.44 12.19
CA ALA A 446 11.60 -32.97 13.34
C ALA A 446 11.92 -31.50 13.71
N MET A 447 13.19 -31.10 13.60
CA MET A 447 13.63 -29.72 13.88
C MET A 447 13.15 -28.72 12.82
N VAL A 448 13.27 -29.07 11.55
CA VAL A 448 12.82 -28.26 10.42
C VAL A 448 11.30 -28.04 10.46
N GLU A 449 10.53 -29.03 10.90
CA GLU A 449 9.09 -28.87 11.10
C GLU A 449 8.77 -27.87 12.23
N GLN A 450 9.51 -27.87 13.33
CA GLN A 450 9.35 -26.86 14.39
C GLN A 450 9.72 -25.45 13.90
N ILE A 451 10.80 -25.33 13.11
CA ILE A 451 11.21 -24.07 12.46
C ILE A 451 10.10 -23.59 11.50
N ARG A 452 9.56 -24.49 10.66
CA ARG A 452 8.47 -24.19 9.71
C ARG A 452 7.24 -23.61 10.41
N LEU A 453 6.82 -24.22 11.52
CA LEU A 453 5.67 -23.78 12.30
C LEU A 453 5.90 -22.41 12.96
N LEU A 454 7.08 -22.19 13.56
CA LEU A 454 7.45 -20.91 14.17
C LEU A 454 7.46 -19.75 13.16
N LEU A 455 8.10 -19.96 12.01
CA LEU A 455 8.28 -18.93 10.98
C LEU A 455 6.99 -18.52 10.25
N LYS A 456 5.93 -19.33 10.34
CA LYS A 456 4.62 -19.07 9.70
C LYS A 456 4.03 -17.71 10.12
N ASP A 457 4.24 -17.35 11.38
CA ASP A 457 3.53 -16.25 12.03
C ASP A 457 4.46 -15.23 12.71
N ASP A 458 5.71 -15.59 13.02
CA ASP A 458 6.64 -14.73 13.73
C ASP A 458 7.60 -13.97 12.79
N GLU A 459 7.41 -12.65 12.67
CA GLU A 459 8.24 -11.75 11.85
C GLU A 459 9.62 -11.51 12.46
N GLU A 460 9.72 -11.49 13.78
CA GLU A 460 10.97 -11.29 14.52
C GLU A 460 11.86 -12.53 14.37
N ALA A 461 11.28 -13.73 14.46
CA ALA A 461 11.97 -14.99 14.17
C ALA A 461 12.46 -15.05 12.72
N ARG A 462 11.68 -14.60 11.71
CA ARG A 462 12.13 -14.55 10.31
C ARG A 462 13.35 -13.65 10.12
N ILE A 463 13.39 -12.49 10.76
CA ILE A 463 14.52 -11.55 10.70
C ILE A 463 15.73 -12.14 11.43
N PHE A 464 15.54 -12.65 12.65
CA PHE A 464 16.60 -13.22 13.47
C PHE A 464 17.22 -14.47 12.83
N MET A 465 16.42 -15.47 12.46
CA MET A 465 16.92 -16.72 11.88
C MET A 465 17.61 -16.47 10.53
N GLY A 466 17.03 -15.60 9.69
CA GLY A 466 17.65 -15.19 8.43
C GLY A 466 19.01 -14.49 8.60
N ALA A 467 19.19 -13.74 9.70
CA ALA A 467 20.46 -13.12 10.04
C ALA A 467 21.50 -14.11 10.61
N ASN A 468 21.07 -15.27 11.12
CA ASN A 468 21.90 -16.23 11.85
C ASN A 468 22.05 -17.57 11.12
N GLY A 469 22.21 -17.55 9.79
CA GLY A 469 22.63 -18.72 9.01
C GLY A 469 21.57 -19.81 8.78
N PHE A 470 20.31 -19.61 9.19
CA PHE A 470 19.26 -20.60 8.97
C PHE A 470 18.93 -20.80 7.49
N VAL A 471 19.14 -19.79 6.64
CA VAL A 471 18.94 -19.93 5.18
C VAL A 471 19.86 -21.02 4.63
N GLN A 472 21.16 -20.95 4.95
CA GLN A 472 22.17 -21.92 4.55
C GLN A 472 21.86 -23.31 5.10
N GLY A 473 21.54 -23.41 6.39
CA GLY A 473 21.22 -24.69 7.02
C GLY A 473 19.97 -25.36 6.43
N LEU A 474 18.92 -24.58 6.14
CA LEU A 474 17.68 -25.10 5.54
C LEU A 474 17.86 -25.47 4.07
N LEU A 475 18.65 -24.71 3.30
CA LEU A 475 19.03 -25.07 1.94
C LEU A 475 19.85 -26.37 1.91
N ARG A 476 20.84 -26.52 2.81
CA ARG A 476 21.64 -27.74 2.92
C ARG A 476 20.81 -28.96 3.33
N TYR A 477 19.83 -28.78 4.22
CA TYR A 477 18.86 -29.83 4.55
C TYR A 477 17.99 -30.22 3.35
N LEU A 478 17.50 -29.22 2.59
CA LEU A 478 16.69 -29.46 1.39
C LEU A 478 17.50 -30.15 0.28
N GLU A 479 18.77 -29.77 0.09
CA GLU A 479 19.72 -30.41 -0.83
C GLU A 479 19.88 -31.92 -0.52
N ILE A 480 20.12 -32.27 0.75
CA ILE A 480 20.19 -33.67 1.19
C ILE A 480 18.84 -34.38 0.97
N ALA A 481 17.71 -33.72 1.28
CA ALA A 481 16.38 -34.28 1.06
C ALA A 481 16.07 -34.54 -0.43
N VAL A 482 16.61 -33.73 -1.34
CA VAL A 482 16.53 -33.94 -2.79
C VAL A 482 17.38 -35.13 -3.22
N GLN A 483 18.64 -35.19 -2.77
CA GLN A 483 19.56 -36.31 -3.05
C GLN A 483 19.04 -37.66 -2.53
N GLU A 484 18.43 -37.69 -1.33
CA GLU A 484 17.78 -38.88 -0.74
C GLU A 484 16.39 -39.19 -1.33
N GLN A 485 15.86 -38.34 -2.21
CA GLN A 485 14.49 -38.42 -2.75
C GLN A 485 13.37 -38.47 -1.67
N ASN A 486 13.64 -37.91 -0.49
CA ASN A 486 12.75 -37.94 0.65
C ASN A 486 11.69 -36.82 0.56
N THR A 487 10.51 -37.17 0.01
CA THR A 487 9.43 -36.20 -0.29
C THR A 487 8.96 -35.38 0.92
N LYS A 488 8.86 -35.99 2.11
CA LYS A 488 8.46 -35.29 3.34
C LYS A 488 9.54 -34.32 3.85
N ALA A 489 10.81 -34.69 3.69
CA ALA A 489 11.92 -33.80 4.00
C ALA A 489 11.98 -32.63 3.00
N GLN A 490 11.70 -32.88 1.72
CA GLN A 490 11.61 -31.83 0.69
C GLN A 490 10.45 -30.85 0.97
N GLU A 491 9.26 -31.35 1.31
CA GLU A 491 8.12 -30.54 1.74
C GLU A 491 8.48 -29.63 2.93
N SER A 492 8.94 -30.23 4.04
CA SER A 492 9.22 -29.49 5.26
C SER A 492 10.34 -28.47 5.09
N GLY A 493 11.41 -28.82 4.35
CA GLY A 493 12.52 -27.91 4.03
C GLY A 493 12.11 -26.75 3.12
N ALA A 494 11.43 -27.04 2.00
CA ALA A 494 10.97 -26.00 1.08
C ALA A 494 9.95 -25.05 1.73
N MET A 495 9.05 -25.58 2.56
CA MET A 495 8.06 -24.77 3.27
C MET A 495 8.66 -24.00 4.46
N ALA A 496 9.71 -24.50 5.10
CA ALA A 496 10.48 -23.72 6.09
C ALA A 496 11.19 -22.53 5.43
N LEU A 497 11.83 -22.74 4.27
CA LEU A 497 12.43 -21.66 3.47
C LEU A 497 11.40 -20.66 2.94
N PHE A 498 10.25 -21.15 2.46
CA PHE A 498 9.12 -20.31 2.06
C PHE A 498 8.73 -19.39 3.21
N ASN A 499 8.43 -19.95 4.39
CA ASN A 499 8.05 -19.18 5.56
C ASN A 499 9.15 -18.19 5.94
N LEU A 500 10.43 -18.60 5.95
CA LEU A 500 11.57 -17.72 6.26
C LEU A 500 11.66 -16.48 5.34
N ALA A 501 11.25 -16.61 4.08
CA ALA A 501 11.30 -15.55 3.06
C ALA A 501 10.05 -14.65 2.99
N VAL A 502 8.92 -15.02 3.63
CA VAL A 502 7.66 -14.24 3.58
C VAL A 502 7.89 -12.80 4.04
N ASN A 503 7.63 -11.85 3.13
CA ASN A 503 7.81 -10.41 3.32
C ASN A 503 9.21 -9.98 3.80
N ASN A 504 10.25 -10.80 3.57
CA ASN A 504 11.63 -10.49 3.91
C ASN A 504 12.52 -10.65 2.67
N ASP A 505 12.96 -9.53 2.09
CA ASP A 505 13.71 -9.54 0.83
C ASP A 505 15.20 -9.87 1.05
N ARG A 506 15.79 -9.43 2.17
CA ARG A 506 17.13 -9.88 2.61
C ARG A 506 17.24 -11.40 2.65
N ASN A 507 16.23 -12.10 3.17
CA ASN A 507 16.24 -13.56 3.21
C ASN A 507 16.16 -14.18 1.81
N LYS A 508 15.41 -13.57 0.88
CA LYS A 508 15.37 -13.99 -0.54
C LYS A 508 16.71 -13.74 -1.25
N GLU A 509 17.35 -12.59 -1.00
CA GLU A 509 18.68 -12.25 -1.51
C GLU A 509 19.72 -13.29 -1.08
N ILE A 510 19.72 -13.67 0.21
CA ILE A 510 20.60 -14.72 0.73
C ILE A 510 20.27 -16.06 0.06
N MET A 511 18.99 -16.47 -0.01
CA MET A 511 18.61 -17.71 -0.70
C MET A 511 19.07 -17.74 -2.17
N LEU A 512 18.98 -16.61 -2.87
CA LEU A 512 19.42 -16.45 -4.25
C LEU A 512 20.94 -16.56 -4.38
N ALA A 513 21.69 -15.94 -3.47
CA ALA A 513 23.16 -16.00 -3.42
C ALA A 513 23.68 -17.41 -3.08
N GLU A 514 22.96 -18.15 -2.23
CA GLU A 514 23.24 -19.54 -1.84
C GLU A 514 22.71 -20.57 -2.87
N GLY A 515 22.20 -20.13 -4.03
CA GLY A 515 21.90 -21.02 -5.16
C GLY A 515 20.54 -21.74 -5.11
N VAL A 516 19.53 -21.22 -4.38
CA VAL A 516 18.19 -21.84 -4.27
C VAL A 516 17.56 -22.20 -5.63
N ILE A 517 17.85 -21.46 -6.69
CA ILE A 517 17.30 -21.71 -8.03
C ILE A 517 17.78 -23.05 -8.58
N SER A 518 19.08 -23.35 -8.50
CA SER A 518 19.62 -24.63 -9.01
C SER A 518 19.06 -25.83 -8.23
N LEU A 519 18.91 -25.69 -6.91
CA LEU A 519 18.24 -26.70 -6.09
C LEU A 519 16.76 -26.89 -6.47
N LEU A 520 16.06 -25.81 -6.82
CA LEU A 520 14.69 -25.89 -7.34
C LEU A 520 14.62 -26.52 -8.74
N GLU A 521 15.63 -26.33 -9.60
CA GLU A 521 15.74 -27.02 -10.89
C GLU A 521 15.91 -28.55 -10.71
N GLU A 522 16.64 -28.99 -9.68
CA GLU A 522 16.70 -30.41 -9.31
C GLU A 522 15.36 -30.92 -8.75
N MET A 523 14.68 -30.14 -7.88
CA MET A 523 13.40 -30.53 -7.30
C MET A 523 12.30 -30.76 -8.34
N ILE A 524 12.24 -29.98 -9.43
CA ILE A 524 11.19 -30.13 -10.45
C ILE A 524 11.37 -31.37 -11.33
N MET A 525 12.51 -32.06 -11.26
CA MET A 525 12.69 -33.37 -11.91
C MET A 525 11.87 -34.48 -11.24
N ASN A 526 11.37 -34.27 -10.02
CA ASN A 526 10.52 -35.22 -9.28
C ASN A 526 9.07 -34.71 -9.21
N PRO A 527 8.08 -35.45 -9.73
CA PRO A 527 6.66 -35.03 -9.69
C PRO A 527 6.11 -34.78 -8.28
N ASN A 528 6.63 -35.47 -7.26
CA ASN A 528 6.11 -35.37 -5.89
C ASN A 528 6.50 -34.06 -5.18
N SER A 529 7.44 -33.29 -5.74
CA SER A 529 7.92 -32.01 -5.20
C SER A 529 7.43 -30.80 -5.99
N HIS A 530 6.67 -31.00 -7.08
CA HIS A 530 6.20 -29.92 -7.96
C HIS A 530 5.45 -28.81 -7.23
N GLY A 531 4.54 -29.15 -6.31
CA GLY A 531 3.80 -28.16 -5.52
C GLY A 531 4.72 -27.28 -4.65
N TYR A 532 5.59 -27.91 -3.85
CA TYR A 532 6.48 -27.18 -2.94
C TYR A 532 7.54 -26.35 -3.67
N ALA A 533 8.06 -26.88 -4.78
CA ALA A 533 9.00 -26.15 -5.64
C ALA A 533 8.32 -24.92 -6.28
N THR A 534 7.09 -25.07 -6.77
CA THR A 534 6.31 -23.98 -7.37
C THR A 534 5.99 -22.87 -6.36
N ALA A 535 5.57 -23.24 -5.14
CA ALA A 535 5.35 -22.28 -4.06
C ALA A 535 6.65 -21.52 -3.68
N LEU A 536 7.81 -22.19 -3.65
CA LEU A 536 9.08 -21.53 -3.36
C LEU A 536 9.54 -20.63 -4.53
N TYR A 537 9.34 -21.05 -5.78
CA TYR A 537 9.52 -20.19 -6.97
C TYR A 537 8.65 -18.93 -6.89
N LEU A 538 7.38 -19.05 -6.50
CA LEU A 538 6.50 -17.89 -6.31
C LEU A 538 7.08 -16.90 -5.31
N ASN A 539 7.47 -17.38 -4.12
CA ASN A 539 7.98 -16.53 -3.05
C ASN A 539 9.29 -15.82 -3.45
N VAL A 540 10.22 -16.55 -4.06
CA VAL A 540 11.49 -15.99 -4.56
C VAL A 540 11.26 -15.02 -5.74
N SER A 541 10.28 -15.27 -6.61
CA SER A 541 9.94 -14.37 -7.74
C SER A 541 9.40 -12.99 -7.33
N CYS A 542 9.06 -12.79 -6.05
CA CYS A 542 8.72 -11.48 -5.50
C CYS A 542 9.95 -10.55 -5.35
N LEU A 543 11.18 -11.09 -5.39
CA LEU A 543 12.43 -10.32 -5.44
C LEU A 543 12.74 -9.93 -6.89
N GLU A 544 13.01 -8.65 -7.18
CA GLU A 544 13.24 -8.16 -8.55
C GLU A 544 14.46 -8.81 -9.21
N GLU A 545 15.55 -8.98 -8.46
CA GLU A 545 16.81 -9.60 -8.88
C GLU A 545 16.60 -11.07 -9.32
N ALA A 546 15.71 -11.79 -8.62
CA ALA A 546 15.43 -13.19 -8.93
C ALA A 546 14.64 -13.36 -10.23
N LYS A 547 13.78 -12.41 -10.60
CA LYS A 547 12.88 -12.54 -11.77
C LYS A 547 13.63 -12.77 -13.09
N SER A 548 14.77 -12.10 -13.29
CA SER A 548 15.57 -12.27 -14.52
C SER A 548 16.29 -13.62 -14.57
N ILE A 549 16.67 -14.14 -13.41
CA ILE A 549 17.35 -15.43 -13.26
C ILE A 549 16.34 -16.56 -13.49
N ILE A 550 15.23 -16.57 -12.75
CA ILE A 550 14.13 -17.54 -12.93
C ILE A 550 13.59 -17.47 -14.37
N GLY A 551 13.41 -16.27 -14.92
CA GLY A 551 12.94 -16.06 -16.29
C GLY A 551 13.87 -16.57 -17.39
N SER A 552 15.12 -16.92 -17.06
CA SER A 552 16.12 -17.51 -17.96
C SER A 552 16.44 -18.98 -17.63
N SER A 553 15.80 -19.55 -16.61
CA SER A 553 16.01 -20.91 -16.09
C SER A 553 15.04 -21.94 -16.70
N CYS A 554 15.23 -23.23 -16.40
CA CYS A 554 14.27 -24.25 -16.84
C CYS A 554 12.91 -24.20 -16.10
N ALA A 555 12.77 -23.33 -15.10
CA ALA A 555 11.49 -23.06 -14.43
C ALA A 555 10.42 -22.54 -15.39
N VAL A 556 10.75 -21.72 -16.40
CA VAL A 556 9.73 -21.14 -17.31
C VAL A 556 8.98 -22.21 -18.12
N PRO A 557 9.65 -23.17 -18.80
CA PRO A 557 9.00 -24.35 -19.39
C PRO A 557 8.16 -25.14 -18.37
N PHE A 558 8.72 -25.46 -17.21
CA PHE A 558 8.04 -26.24 -16.17
C PHE A 558 6.74 -25.58 -15.67
N LEU A 559 6.80 -24.29 -15.29
CA LEU A 559 5.64 -23.52 -14.84
C LEU A 559 4.57 -23.40 -15.94
N THR A 560 4.99 -23.38 -17.22
CA THR A 560 4.08 -23.36 -18.37
C THR A 560 3.38 -24.70 -18.59
N GLU A 561 4.08 -25.82 -18.35
CA GLU A 561 3.51 -27.17 -18.41
C GLU A 561 2.46 -27.39 -17.30
N LEU A 562 2.72 -26.90 -16.08
CA LEU A 562 1.78 -26.99 -14.96
C LEU A 562 0.40 -26.39 -15.25
N LEU A 563 0.31 -25.36 -16.09
CA LEU A 563 -0.99 -24.76 -16.49
C LEU A 563 -1.89 -25.78 -17.23
N HIS A 564 -1.27 -26.69 -17.99
CA HIS A 564 -1.95 -27.72 -18.79
C HIS A 564 -2.11 -29.04 -18.04
N ALA A 565 -1.19 -29.37 -17.13
CA ALA A 565 -1.17 -30.64 -16.42
C ALA A 565 -2.44 -30.86 -15.57
N ASN A 566 -2.79 -32.12 -15.25
CA ASN A 566 -3.88 -32.42 -14.30
C ASN A 566 -3.37 -32.38 -12.85
N THR A 567 -2.87 -31.22 -12.44
CA THR A 567 -2.28 -30.93 -11.12
C THR A 567 -3.28 -30.23 -10.19
N GLU A 568 -2.94 -30.18 -8.90
CA GLU A 568 -3.71 -29.49 -7.88
C GLU A 568 -3.94 -28.01 -8.23
N THR A 569 -5.17 -27.53 -7.98
CA THR A 569 -5.59 -26.13 -8.16
C THR A 569 -4.61 -25.12 -7.52
N LEU A 570 -4.12 -25.39 -6.30
CA LEU A 570 -3.19 -24.48 -5.64
C LEU A 570 -1.84 -24.37 -6.38
N CYS A 571 -1.27 -25.51 -6.80
CA CYS A 571 -0.03 -25.56 -7.58
C CYS A 571 -0.15 -24.79 -8.90
N LYS A 572 -1.30 -24.87 -9.57
CA LYS A 572 -1.59 -24.06 -10.77
C LYS A 572 -1.69 -22.57 -10.47
N LEU A 573 -2.29 -22.17 -9.34
CA LEU A 573 -2.36 -20.76 -8.93
C LEU A 573 -0.96 -20.22 -8.67
N ASP A 574 -0.13 -20.95 -7.94
CA ASP A 574 1.25 -20.55 -7.66
C ASP A 574 2.07 -20.45 -8.95
N ALA A 575 1.89 -21.38 -9.90
CA ALA A 575 2.53 -21.32 -11.21
C ALA A 575 2.09 -20.08 -12.00
N LEU A 576 0.79 -19.80 -12.06
CA LEU A 576 0.25 -18.63 -12.77
C LEU A 576 0.71 -17.31 -12.14
N HIS A 577 0.72 -17.22 -10.81
CA HIS A 577 1.23 -16.05 -10.09
C HIS A 577 2.74 -15.86 -10.28
N THR A 578 3.52 -16.95 -10.33
CA THR A 578 4.95 -16.90 -10.64
C THR A 578 5.16 -16.37 -12.07
N LEU A 579 4.47 -16.94 -13.05
CA LEU A 579 4.53 -16.49 -14.45
C LEU A 579 4.10 -15.03 -14.61
N TYR A 580 3.12 -14.57 -13.83
CA TYR A 580 2.77 -13.15 -13.73
C TYR A 580 3.95 -12.29 -13.27
N ASN A 581 4.57 -12.63 -12.14
CA ASN A 581 5.75 -11.92 -11.64
C ASN A 581 6.90 -11.91 -12.66
N LEU A 582 7.18 -13.03 -13.33
CA LEU A 582 8.23 -13.12 -14.35
C LEU A 582 7.89 -12.29 -15.60
N SER A 583 6.62 -12.20 -15.98
CA SER A 583 6.16 -11.43 -17.15
C SER A 583 6.29 -9.92 -16.98
N THR A 584 6.43 -9.39 -15.75
CA THR A 584 6.64 -7.95 -15.53
C THR A 584 8.01 -7.48 -16.02
N VAL A 585 8.95 -8.40 -16.28
CA VAL A 585 10.31 -8.09 -16.72
C VAL A 585 10.43 -8.32 -18.24
N PRO A 586 10.67 -7.27 -19.06
CA PRO A 586 10.66 -7.41 -20.52
C PRO A 586 11.67 -8.39 -21.11
N SER A 587 12.82 -8.62 -20.45
CA SER A 587 13.83 -9.59 -20.89
C SER A 587 13.35 -11.05 -20.85
N ASN A 588 12.34 -11.35 -20.03
CA ASN A 588 11.80 -12.70 -19.86
C ASN A 588 10.78 -13.07 -20.93
N ILE A 589 10.19 -12.06 -21.59
CA ILE A 589 9.08 -12.25 -22.55
C ILE A 589 9.44 -13.23 -23.69
N PRO A 590 10.62 -13.17 -24.34
CA PRO A 590 10.99 -14.15 -25.37
C PRO A 590 11.02 -15.60 -24.87
N ASN A 591 11.45 -15.83 -23.63
CA ASN A 591 11.52 -17.17 -23.03
C ASN A 591 10.11 -17.69 -22.68
N LEU A 592 9.26 -16.83 -22.12
CA LEU A 592 7.84 -17.13 -21.83
C LEU A 592 7.06 -17.45 -23.12
N ILE A 593 7.30 -16.71 -24.19
CA ILE A 593 6.72 -16.98 -25.51
C ILE A 593 7.22 -18.34 -26.04
N SER A 594 8.52 -18.59 -25.93
CA SER A 594 9.16 -19.84 -26.42
C SER A 594 8.73 -21.10 -25.65
N SER A 595 8.33 -21.00 -24.37
CA SER A 595 7.74 -22.12 -23.63
C SER A 595 6.30 -22.44 -24.03
N GLY A 596 5.67 -21.63 -24.90
CA GLY A 596 4.29 -21.84 -25.34
C GLY A 596 3.22 -21.31 -24.37
N ILE A 597 3.58 -20.37 -23.49
CA ILE A 597 2.68 -19.84 -22.43
C ILE A 597 1.29 -19.43 -22.94
N ILE A 598 1.21 -18.87 -24.15
CA ILE A 598 -0.03 -18.39 -24.76
C ILE A 598 -1.08 -19.51 -24.86
N LYS A 599 -0.66 -20.75 -25.17
CA LYS A 599 -1.57 -21.92 -25.23
C LYS A 599 -2.07 -22.34 -23.85
N GLY A 600 -1.23 -22.23 -22.82
CA GLY A 600 -1.62 -22.53 -21.43
C GLY A 600 -2.63 -21.53 -20.91
N LEU A 601 -2.41 -20.24 -21.17
CA LEU A 601 -3.35 -19.18 -20.82
C LEU A 601 -4.66 -19.31 -21.60
N GLN A 602 -4.61 -19.66 -22.90
CA GLN A 602 -5.79 -19.97 -23.70
C GLN A 602 -6.60 -21.13 -23.09
N ALA A 603 -5.95 -22.23 -22.69
CA ALA A 603 -6.61 -23.38 -22.09
C ALA A 603 -7.30 -23.02 -20.76
N LEU A 604 -6.66 -22.22 -19.90
CA LEU A 604 -7.25 -21.73 -18.66
C LEU A 604 -8.45 -20.80 -18.90
N LEU A 605 -8.36 -19.87 -19.86
CA LEU A 605 -9.48 -18.99 -20.22
C LEU A 605 -10.64 -19.77 -20.87
N ALA A 606 -10.35 -20.83 -21.61
CA ALA A 606 -11.35 -21.71 -22.21
C ALA A 606 -12.09 -22.60 -21.19
N ALA A 607 -11.48 -22.89 -20.03
CA ALA A 607 -12.07 -23.75 -19.01
C ALA A 607 -13.36 -23.17 -18.38
N ARG A 608 -13.56 -21.84 -18.42
CA ARG A 608 -14.77 -21.03 -18.10
C ARG A 608 -15.50 -21.24 -16.76
N LEU A 609 -15.25 -22.32 -16.04
CA LEU A 609 -15.97 -22.72 -14.81
C LEU A 609 -15.35 -22.16 -13.53
N ASP A 610 -14.12 -21.64 -13.61
CA ASP A 610 -13.36 -21.15 -12.47
C ASP A 610 -12.80 -19.76 -12.78
N ARG A 611 -13.26 -18.75 -12.03
CA ARG A 611 -12.88 -17.34 -12.25
C ARG A 611 -11.54 -16.98 -11.61
N THR A 612 -10.95 -17.85 -10.78
CA THR A 612 -9.70 -17.54 -10.05
C THR A 612 -8.52 -17.26 -10.97
N TRP A 613 -8.55 -17.76 -12.21
CA TRP A 613 -7.50 -17.63 -13.23
C TRP A 613 -7.57 -16.32 -14.02
N THR A 614 -8.78 -15.84 -14.30
CA THR A 614 -9.07 -14.90 -15.40
C THR A 614 -8.22 -13.64 -15.34
N GLU A 615 -8.24 -12.94 -14.21
CA GLU A 615 -7.50 -11.67 -14.05
C GLU A 615 -6.00 -11.82 -14.28
N LYS A 616 -5.41 -12.92 -13.78
CA LYS A 616 -3.96 -13.16 -13.85
C LYS A 616 -3.56 -13.63 -15.25
N CYS A 617 -4.37 -14.46 -15.89
CA CYS A 617 -4.20 -14.82 -17.29
C CYS A 617 -4.18 -13.57 -18.18
N ILE A 618 -5.18 -12.69 -18.08
CA ILE A 618 -5.23 -11.49 -18.93
C ILE A 618 -4.09 -10.52 -18.59
N ALA A 619 -3.71 -10.39 -17.32
CA ALA A 619 -2.57 -9.56 -16.92
C ALA A 619 -1.24 -10.04 -17.53
N ILE A 620 -1.00 -11.35 -17.60
CA ILE A 620 0.17 -11.91 -18.30
C ILE A 620 0.07 -11.62 -19.81
N LEU A 621 -1.08 -11.84 -20.44
CA LEU A 621 -1.29 -11.57 -21.86
C LEU A 621 -1.00 -10.09 -22.22
N ILE A 622 -1.43 -9.14 -21.38
CA ILE A 622 -1.11 -7.71 -21.52
C ILE A 622 0.40 -7.47 -21.46
N ASN A 623 1.11 -8.11 -20.53
CA ASN A 623 2.56 -7.97 -20.39
C ASN A 623 3.30 -8.54 -21.61
N LEU A 624 2.91 -9.72 -22.10
CA LEU A 624 3.48 -10.35 -23.30
C LEU A 624 3.25 -9.51 -24.56
N ALA A 625 2.06 -8.92 -24.71
CA ALA A 625 1.67 -8.05 -25.82
C ALA A 625 2.43 -6.70 -25.87
N SER A 626 3.24 -6.39 -24.86
CA SER A 626 4.20 -5.28 -24.94
C SER A 626 5.27 -5.54 -26.03
N SER A 627 5.61 -6.81 -26.26
CA SER A 627 6.52 -7.24 -27.34
C SER A 627 5.78 -7.49 -28.67
N GLU A 628 6.48 -7.27 -29.79
CA GLU A 628 5.97 -7.55 -31.15
C GLU A 628 5.71 -9.05 -31.34
N SER A 629 6.70 -9.90 -31.01
CA SER A 629 6.55 -11.36 -31.06
C SER A 629 5.38 -11.89 -30.22
N GLY A 630 5.04 -11.23 -29.10
CA GLY A 630 3.89 -11.58 -28.27
C GLY A 630 2.58 -11.26 -28.99
N ARG A 631 2.45 -10.05 -29.54
CA ARG A 631 1.28 -9.65 -30.34
C ARG A 631 1.09 -10.54 -31.55
N ASP A 632 2.16 -10.92 -32.25
CA ASP A 632 2.09 -11.76 -33.45
C ASP A 632 1.58 -13.17 -33.14
N GLN A 633 2.08 -13.82 -32.07
CA GLN A 633 1.59 -15.13 -31.66
C GLN A 633 0.15 -15.08 -31.11
N MET A 634 -0.20 -14.05 -30.34
CA MET A 634 -1.56 -13.86 -29.82
C MET A 634 -2.55 -13.60 -30.96
N SER A 635 -2.19 -12.76 -31.94
CA SER A 635 -3.00 -12.51 -33.15
C SER A 635 -3.10 -13.72 -34.07
N SER A 636 -2.16 -14.67 -33.97
CA SER A 636 -2.18 -15.94 -34.70
C SER A 636 -3.00 -17.04 -33.99
N THR A 637 -3.63 -16.73 -32.85
CA THR A 637 -4.41 -17.68 -32.03
C THR A 637 -5.87 -17.19 -31.93
N PRO A 638 -6.75 -17.50 -32.89
CA PRO A 638 -8.14 -16.99 -32.93
C PRO A 638 -8.94 -17.30 -31.66
N GLU A 639 -8.74 -18.49 -31.08
CA GLU A 639 -9.42 -18.96 -29.87
C GLU A 639 -9.11 -18.08 -28.65
N LEU A 640 -7.93 -17.46 -28.61
CA LEU A 640 -7.56 -16.51 -27.56
C LEU A 640 -8.34 -15.21 -27.70
N ILE A 641 -8.51 -14.73 -28.94
CA ILE A 641 -9.30 -13.53 -29.24
C ILE A 641 -10.78 -13.78 -28.90
N SER A 642 -11.32 -14.95 -29.26
CA SER A 642 -12.67 -15.38 -28.86
C SER A 642 -12.84 -15.49 -27.35
N GLY A 643 -11.82 -16.00 -26.64
CA GLY A 643 -11.79 -15.99 -25.17
C GLY A 643 -11.85 -14.57 -24.58
N LEU A 644 -11.04 -13.64 -25.08
CA LEU A 644 -11.05 -12.24 -24.65
C LEU A 644 -12.37 -11.52 -24.99
N ALA A 645 -12.98 -11.80 -26.15
CA ALA A 645 -14.29 -11.30 -26.52
C ALA A 645 -15.39 -11.80 -25.57
N ALA A 646 -15.40 -13.10 -25.26
CA ALA A 646 -16.38 -13.67 -24.32
C ALA A 646 -16.25 -13.12 -22.89
N ILE A 647 -15.03 -12.77 -22.45
CA ILE A 647 -14.78 -12.13 -21.14
C ILE A 647 -15.22 -10.66 -21.17
N LEU A 648 -15.02 -9.94 -22.27
CA LEU A 648 -15.60 -8.60 -22.45
C LEU A 648 -17.13 -8.63 -22.32
N ASP A 649 -17.80 -9.62 -22.90
CA ASP A 649 -19.27 -9.70 -22.84
C ASP A 649 -19.81 -10.18 -21.47
N ASN A 650 -19.13 -11.12 -20.79
CA ASN A 650 -19.70 -11.86 -19.65
C ASN A 650 -18.87 -11.83 -18.34
N GLY A 651 -17.69 -11.19 -18.35
CA GLY A 651 -16.80 -11.11 -17.18
C GLY A 651 -17.22 -10.02 -16.17
N GLU A 652 -16.54 -10.00 -15.03
CA GLU A 652 -16.66 -8.94 -14.04
C GLU A 652 -16.04 -7.61 -14.54
N PRO A 653 -16.43 -6.44 -14.02
CA PRO A 653 -15.97 -5.13 -14.53
C PRO A 653 -14.44 -4.95 -14.63
N ILE A 654 -13.68 -5.62 -13.76
CA ILE A 654 -12.21 -5.62 -13.77
C ILE A 654 -11.68 -6.53 -14.90
N GLU A 655 -12.21 -7.74 -15.03
CA GLU A 655 -11.86 -8.70 -16.09
C GLU A 655 -12.18 -8.11 -17.48
N GLN A 656 -13.35 -7.47 -17.62
CA GLN A 656 -13.76 -6.77 -18.82
C GLN A 656 -12.82 -5.59 -19.15
N GLU A 657 -12.44 -4.77 -18.16
CA GLU A 657 -11.45 -3.70 -18.36
C GLU A 657 -10.11 -4.26 -18.87
N GLN A 658 -9.66 -5.38 -18.30
CA GLN A 658 -8.42 -6.05 -18.70
C GLN A 658 -8.54 -6.65 -20.11
N ALA A 659 -9.64 -7.30 -20.44
CA ALA A 659 -9.90 -7.85 -21.77
C ALA A 659 -9.85 -6.76 -22.84
N VAL A 660 -10.55 -5.63 -22.63
CA VAL A 660 -10.49 -4.47 -23.55
C VAL A 660 -9.09 -3.85 -23.60
N ALA A 661 -8.33 -3.83 -22.49
CA ALA A 661 -6.94 -3.38 -22.52
C ALA A 661 -6.07 -4.26 -23.43
N CYS A 662 -6.21 -5.59 -23.31
CA CYS A 662 -5.48 -6.56 -24.11
C CYS A 662 -5.85 -6.43 -25.59
N LEU A 663 -7.15 -6.42 -25.92
CA LEU A 663 -7.66 -6.24 -27.28
C LEU A 663 -7.18 -4.91 -27.90
N LEU A 664 -7.19 -3.81 -27.14
CA LEU A 664 -6.68 -2.52 -27.61
C LEU A 664 -5.18 -2.54 -27.93
N ILE A 665 -4.36 -3.25 -27.15
CA ILE A 665 -2.92 -3.41 -27.42
C ILE A 665 -2.70 -4.26 -28.68
N LEU A 666 -3.50 -5.32 -28.89
CA LEU A 666 -3.40 -6.18 -30.06
C LEU A 666 -3.83 -5.50 -31.36
N CYS A 667 -4.94 -4.75 -31.36
CA CYS A 667 -5.44 -4.03 -32.53
C CYS A 667 -4.60 -2.80 -32.91
N ASN A 668 -3.83 -2.23 -31.98
CA ASN A 668 -3.10 -0.98 -32.20
C ASN A 668 -1.96 -1.16 -33.23
N GLY A 669 -2.23 -0.76 -34.48
CA GLY A 669 -1.31 -0.89 -35.61
C GLY A 669 -1.38 -2.24 -36.33
N ASN A 670 -2.36 -3.09 -36.02
CA ASN A 670 -2.54 -4.41 -36.66
C ASN A 670 -3.98 -4.56 -37.20
N GLU A 671 -4.17 -4.17 -38.46
CA GLU A 671 -5.48 -4.16 -39.14
C GLU A 671 -6.09 -5.58 -39.25
N ARG A 672 -5.26 -6.61 -39.44
CA ARG A 672 -5.70 -8.02 -39.43
C ARG A 672 -6.23 -8.45 -38.06
N CYS A 673 -5.57 -8.04 -36.97
CA CYS A 673 -6.08 -8.34 -35.64
C CYS A 673 -7.39 -7.60 -35.37
N SER A 674 -7.51 -6.34 -35.79
CA SER A 674 -8.77 -5.59 -35.72
C SER A 674 -9.93 -6.28 -36.46
N GLU A 675 -9.69 -6.81 -37.66
CA GLU A 675 -10.69 -7.59 -38.41
C GLU A 675 -11.14 -8.83 -37.63
N MET A 676 -10.19 -9.61 -37.07
CA MET A 676 -10.50 -10.80 -36.27
C MET A 676 -11.31 -10.45 -35.01
N VAL A 677 -10.92 -9.39 -34.31
CA VAL A 677 -11.66 -8.92 -33.11
C VAL A 677 -13.06 -8.41 -33.48
N LEU A 678 -13.24 -7.79 -34.65
CA LEU A 678 -14.55 -7.38 -35.15
C LEU A 678 -15.43 -8.57 -35.55
N GLN A 679 -14.85 -9.67 -36.05
CA GLN A 679 -15.58 -10.90 -36.41
C GLN A 679 -16.17 -11.63 -35.20
N GLU A 680 -15.52 -11.58 -34.04
CA GLU A 680 -16.07 -12.07 -32.76
C GLU A 680 -17.26 -11.22 -32.24
N GLY A 681 -17.61 -10.13 -32.93
CA GLY A 681 -18.83 -9.38 -32.64
C GLY A 681 -18.73 -8.45 -31.42
N VAL A 682 -17.54 -8.10 -30.94
CA VAL A 682 -17.30 -7.34 -29.69
C VAL A 682 -17.97 -5.96 -29.57
N ILE A 683 -18.59 -5.43 -30.62
CA ILE A 683 -19.12 -4.06 -30.66
C ILE A 683 -20.18 -3.78 -29.58
N PRO A 684 -21.19 -4.65 -29.31
CA PRO A 684 -22.14 -4.42 -28.23
C PRO A 684 -21.47 -4.42 -26.84
N GLY A 685 -20.54 -5.34 -26.59
CA GLY A 685 -19.73 -5.39 -25.37
C GLY A 685 -18.91 -4.11 -25.17
N LEU A 686 -18.19 -3.66 -26.20
CA LEU A 686 -17.44 -2.39 -26.18
C LEU A 686 -18.34 -1.17 -25.97
N VAL A 687 -19.52 -1.12 -26.60
CA VAL A 687 -20.48 -0.02 -26.41
C VAL A 687 -21.02 -0.02 -24.98
N SER A 688 -21.43 -1.18 -24.45
CA SER A 688 -21.85 -1.33 -23.04
C SER A 688 -20.74 -0.88 -22.09
N MET A 689 -19.52 -1.38 -22.29
CA MET A 689 -18.32 -0.99 -21.52
C MET A 689 -18.01 0.51 -21.60
N SER A 690 -18.25 1.16 -22.75
CA SER A 690 -18.00 2.59 -22.93
C SER A 690 -18.93 3.50 -22.11
N VAL A 691 -20.07 2.96 -21.62
CA VAL A 691 -21.09 3.66 -20.83
C VAL A 691 -21.08 3.18 -19.37
N ASN A 692 -21.14 1.87 -19.17
CA ASN A 692 -21.37 1.19 -17.88
C ASN A 692 -20.08 0.67 -17.21
N GLY A 693 -18.95 0.66 -17.93
CA GLY A 693 -17.68 0.12 -17.44
C GLY A 693 -16.99 0.96 -16.36
N THR A 694 -15.88 0.42 -15.84
CA THR A 694 -14.98 1.16 -14.94
C THR A 694 -14.43 2.42 -15.63
N ALA A 695 -13.97 3.42 -14.87
CA ALA A 695 -13.45 4.67 -15.46
C ALA A 695 -12.32 4.44 -16.49
N ARG A 696 -11.45 3.45 -16.26
CA ARG A 696 -10.39 3.04 -17.20
C ARG A 696 -10.95 2.15 -18.34
N GLY A 697 -11.91 1.28 -18.05
CA GLY A 697 -12.63 0.46 -19.03
C GLY A 697 -13.33 1.30 -20.09
N LYS A 698 -14.05 2.36 -19.66
CA LYS A 698 -14.67 3.36 -20.56
C LYS A 698 -13.63 3.98 -21.50
N GLU A 699 -12.51 4.48 -20.95
CA GLU A 699 -11.44 5.11 -21.75
C GLU A 699 -10.85 4.15 -22.79
N LYS A 700 -10.56 2.89 -22.40
CA LYS A 700 -10.02 1.86 -23.28
C LYS A 700 -11.02 1.44 -24.36
N ALA A 701 -12.29 1.23 -24.00
CA ALA A 701 -13.34 0.85 -24.94
C ALA A 701 -13.62 1.95 -25.96
N GLN A 702 -13.64 3.21 -25.54
CA GLN A 702 -13.79 4.37 -26.44
C GLN A 702 -12.62 4.46 -27.43
N LYS A 703 -11.37 4.21 -27.00
CA LYS A 703 -10.20 4.17 -27.89
C LYS A 703 -10.28 3.03 -28.91
N LEU A 704 -10.69 1.82 -28.48
CA LEU A 704 -10.82 0.67 -29.39
C LEU A 704 -11.95 0.88 -30.41
N LEU A 705 -13.10 1.43 -29.99
CA LEU A 705 -14.18 1.84 -30.88
C LEU A 705 -13.76 2.95 -31.86
N MET A 706 -12.87 3.86 -31.45
CA MET A 706 -12.31 4.91 -32.32
C MET A 706 -11.40 4.29 -33.39
N LEU A 707 -10.51 3.37 -33.01
CA LEU A 707 -9.65 2.62 -33.92
C LEU A 707 -10.47 1.88 -34.99
N PHE A 708 -11.54 1.19 -34.60
CA PHE A 708 -12.47 0.51 -35.53
C PHE A 708 -13.33 1.45 -36.39
N ARG A 709 -13.39 2.75 -36.07
CA ARG A 709 -14.00 3.78 -36.95
C ARG A 709 -12.98 4.32 -37.95
N GLU A 710 -11.76 4.61 -37.50
CA GLU A 710 -10.67 5.08 -38.37
C GLU A 710 -10.31 4.05 -39.44
N GLN A 711 -10.23 2.75 -39.09
CA GLN A 711 -9.97 1.68 -40.06
C GLN A 711 -11.02 1.65 -41.18
N ARG A 712 -12.32 1.60 -40.82
CA ARG A 712 -13.41 1.65 -41.80
C ARG A 712 -13.40 2.91 -42.66
N GLN A 713 -12.97 4.06 -42.12
CA GLN A 713 -12.83 5.28 -42.90
C GLN A 713 -11.71 5.19 -43.94
N ARG A 714 -10.57 4.55 -43.61
CA ARG A 714 -9.48 4.29 -44.57
C ARG A 714 -9.94 3.35 -45.70
N GLU A 715 -10.57 2.24 -45.35
CA GLU A 715 -11.14 1.27 -46.30
C GLU A 715 -12.18 1.90 -47.25
N SER A 716 -12.94 2.90 -46.77
CA SER A 716 -13.93 3.63 -47.56
C SER A 716 -13.36 4.69 -48.52
N SER A 717 -12.05 4.95 -48.49
CA SER A 717 -11.43 5.99 -49.34
C SER A 717 -10.99 5.41 -50.70
N PRO A 718 -11.35 6.06 -51.84
CA PRO A 718 -11.02 5.52 -53.16
C PRO A 718 -9.51 5.62 -53.44
N PRO A 719 -8.91 4.63 -54.15
CA PRO A 719 -7.50 4.67 -54.51
C PRO A 719 -7.20 5.89 -55.39
N PRO A 720 -6.02 6.53 -55.23
CA PRO A 720 -5.66 7.69 -56.03
C PRO A 720 -5.58 7.32 -57.53
N PRO A 721 -6.05 8.20 -58.44
CA PRO A 721 -5.99 7.92 -59.87
C PRO A 721 -4.53 7.83 -60.34
N PRO A 722 -4.22 6.96 -61.33
CA PRO A 722 -2.87 6.83 -61.86
C PRO A 722 -2.40 8.18 -62.45
N PRO A 723 -1.11 8.54 -62.28
CA PRO A 723 -0.60 9.83 -62.71
C PRO A 723 -0.71 10.00 -64.22
N ALA A 724 -1.43 11.04 -64.66
CA ALA A 724 -1.64 11.33 -66.07
C ALA A 724 -0.31 11.66 -66.77
N MET A 725 -0.01 10.95 -67.86
CA MET A 725 1.13 11.25 -68.73
C MET A 725 1.00 12.68 -69.31
N ARG A 726 1.88 13.59 -68.91
CA ARG A 726 2.10 14.83 -69.64
C ARG A 726 3.07 14.59 -70.78
N LEU A 727 2.56 14.68 -72.00
CA LEU A 727 3.36 14.76 -73.22
C LEU A 727 4.18 16.05 -73.23
N THR A 728 5.46 15.94 -73.60
CA THR A 728 6.28 17.06 -74.08
C THR A 728 6.95 16.64 -75.39
N PRO A 729 7.07 17.53 -76.38
CA PRO A 729 7.44 17.14 -77.75
C PRO A 729 8.94 16.90 -77.94
N THR A 730 9.26 16.08 -78.94
CA THR A 730 10.62 15.74 -79.39
C THR A 730 11.28 16.87 -80.18
N PRO A 731 12.62 16.79 -80.32
CA PRO A 731 13.20 16.75 -81.68
C PRO A 731 13.93 15.43 -82.01
N ILE A 732 14.27 15.30 -83.29
CA ILE A 732 14.69 14.12 -84.09
C ILE A 732 16.05 14.50 -84.78
N PRO A 733 16.90 13.66 -85.43
CA PRO A 733 17.06 12.19 -85.57
C PRO A 733 18.53 11.66 -85.31
N THR A 734 18.81 10.44 -85.79
CA THR A 734 20.10 9.83 -86.23
C THR A 734 21.01 9.18 -85.16
N ASP A 735 21.57 7.97 -85.36
CA ASP A 735 21.40 7.02 -86.48
C ASP A 735 21.64 5.55 -86.08
N GLN A 736 21.27 4.64 -87.01
CA GLN A 736 21.83 3.31 -87.35
C GLN A 736 23.02 2.74 -86.52
N SER A 737 23.19 1.42 -86.30
CA SER A 737 22.54 0.21 -86.83
C SER A 737 22.99 -1.06 -86.06
N GLU A 738 22.35 -2.21 -86.33
CA GLU A 738 22.89 -3.58 -86.53
C GLU A 738 24.25 -4.04 -85.91
N SER A 739 24.49 -5.31 -85.58
CA SER A 739 23.66 -6.54 -85.46
C SER A 739 24.51 -7.70 -84.90
N SER A 740 23.84 -8.75 -84.37
CA SER A 740 24.28 -10.17 -84.36
C SER A 740 25.57 -10.62 -83.59
N GLY A 741 25.57 -11.88 -83.11
CA GLY A 741 26.82 -12.64 -82.92
C GLY A 741 26.98 -13.48 -81.65
N THR A 742 26.40 -14.68 -81.64
CA THR A 742 26.88 -15.97 -81.05
C THR A 742 28.38 -16.05 -80.63
N SER A 743 28.84 -16.82 -79.63
CA SER A 743 28.32 -18.09 -79.06
C SER A 743 29.06 -18.60 -77.79
N VAL A 744 28.34 -19.33 -76.91
CA VAL A 744 28.68 -20.59 -76.19
C VAL A 744 29.94 -20.72 -75.29
N GLY A 745 29.72 -21.17 -74.05
CA GLY A 745 30.72 -21.82 -73.17
C GLY A 745 30.24 -22.00 -71.71
N MET A 746 30.02 -23.25 -71.25
CA MET A 746 29.55 -23.60 -69.88
C MET A 746 30.68 -23.41 -68.82
N ALA A 747 30.45 -23.28 -67.52
CA ALA A 747 29.28 -23.58 -66.68
C ALA A 747 29.11 -22.48 -65.56
N GLU A 748 28.36 -22.59 -64.44
CA GLU A 748 27.66 -23.71 -63.79
C GLU A 748 26.45 -23.23 -62.92
N SER A 749 26.23 -23.78 -61.72
CA SER A 749 24.96 -23.81 -61.00
C SER A 749 24.86 -22.96 -59.71
N LYS A 750 24.04 -21.89 -59.73
CA LYS A 750 22.79 -21.71 -58.92
C LYS A 750 22.25 -20.26 -58.96
N PRO A 751 20.92 -20.01 -58.79
CA PRO A 751 20.29 -18.68 -58.94
C PRO A 751 20.55 -17.76 -57.72
N LEU A 752 20.74 -16.44 -57.89
CA LEU A 752 19.70 -15.37 -57.96
C LEU A 752 18.74 -15.39 -56.74
N CYS A 753 18.45 -14.28 -56.03
CA CYS A 753 18.68 -12.85 -56.28
C CYS A 753 18.76 -12.12 -54.91
N LYS A 754 19.70 -11.23 -54.55
CA LYS A 754 19.84 -9.81 -54.99
C LYS A 754 18.48 -9.12 -55.21
N SER A 755 18.11 -8.09 -54.46
CA SER A 755 18.68 -6.74 -54.57
C SER A 755 18.18 -5.88 -53.39
N ILE A 756 19.03 -5.23 -52.56
CA ILE A 756 19.64 -3.89 -52.77
C ILE A 756 18.60 -2.76 -52.54
N SER A 757 18.82 -1.69 -51.75
CA SER A 757 20.03 -1.24 -51.03
C SER A 757 19.89 0.16 -50.40
N ARG A 758 20.40 0.37 -49.17
CA ARG A 758 21.09 1.60 -48.66
C ARG A 758 20.26 2.93 -48.60
N ARG A 759 20.61 3.95 -47.80
CA ARG A 759 21.78 4.22 -46.92
C ARG A 759 21.42 5.27 -45.84
N LYS A 760 22.04 5.13 -44.65
CA LYS A 760 22.66 6.19 -43.82
C LYS A 760 21.87 7.50 -43.56
N THR A 761 21.30 7.68 -42.37
CA THR A 761 21.90 8.31 -41.15
C THR A 761 22.21 9.81 -41.23
N GLY A 762 21.60 10.61 -40.35
CA GLY A 762 22.04 11.99 -40.04
C GLY A 762 21.01 12.78 -39.21
N LYS A 763 21.38 13.20 -38.00
CA LYS A 763 20.54 14.04 -37.09
C LYS A 763 20.73 15.53 -37.43
N ALA A 764 19.69 16.37 -37.30
CA ALA A 764 19.66 17.57 -36.43
C ALA A 764 18.46 18.55 -36.66
N LEU A 765 17.92 18.98 -35.52
CA LEU A 765 17.04 20.10 -35.11
C LEU A 765 16.85 21.38 -35.97
N SER A 766 15.84 22.19 -35.54
CA SER A 766 15.51 23.63 -35.80
C SER A 766 14.42 23.91 -36.87
N PHE A 767 13.57 24.95 -36.83
CA PHE A 767 13.01 25.83 -35.76
C PHE A 767 11.87 26.73 -36.37
N LEU A 768 10.78 27.03 -35.62
CA LEU A 768 9.86 28.21 -35.79
C LEU A 768 9.05 28.30 -37.14
N TRP A 769 7.91 29.02 -37.32
CA TRP A 769 7.21 30.05 -36.53
C TRP A 769 5.70 30.19 -36.89
N LYS A 770 4.89 30.67 -35.92
CA LYS A 770 3.73 31.61 -36.03
C LYS A 770 2.48 31.38 -36.93
N SER A 771 1.36 31.17 -36.22
CA SER A 771 0.08 31.94 -36.26
C SER A 771 -0.69 32.24 -37.56
N LYS A 772 -1.99 31.88 -37.56
CA LYS A 772 -3.09 32.87 -37.51
C LYS A 772 -4.44 32.21 -37.18
N SER A 773 -5.18 32.81 -36.25
CA SER A 773 -6.58 32.52 -35.94
C SER A 773 -7.51 33.42 -36.76
N TYR A 774 -8.71 32.93 -37.08
CA TYR A 774 -9.84 33.71 -37.60
C TYR A 774 -11.06 33.53 -36.70
N SER A 775 -11.86 34.59 -36.55
CA SER A 775 -13.01 34.70 -35.65
C SER A 775 -14.13 35.48 -36.35
N VAL A 776 -15.30 34.87 -36.51
CA VAL A 776 -16.59 35.44 -36.97
C VAL A 776 -17.70 34.46 -36.53
N TYR A 777 -18.90 34.80 -36.05
CA TYR A 777 -19.43 35.91 -35.21
C TYR A 777 -20.92 35.56 -34.89
N GLN A 778 -21.49 36.01 -33.76
CA GLN A 778 -22.95 36.17 -33.41
C GLN A 778 -24.00 35.12 -33.86
N CYS A 779 -24.93 34.69 -33.00
CA CYS A 779 -25.83 35.51 -32.17
C CYS A 779 -25.84 35.16 -30.68
#